data_AF-A0AA88GWW1-F1
#
_entry.id   AF-A0AA88GWW1-F1
#
_cell.length_a   1.000
_cell.length_b   1.000
_cell.length_c   1.000
_cell.angle_alpha   90.00
_cell.angle_beta   90.00
_cell.angle_gamma   90.00
#
_symmetry.space_group_name_H-M   'P 1'
#
loop_
_entity.id
_entity.type
_entity.pdbx_description
1 polymer ?
#
loop_
_entity_poly.entity_id
_entity_poly.type
_entity_poly.pdbx_seq_one_letter_code
_entity_poly.pdbx_strand_id
1 'polypeptide(L)'
;MQQETTSSTTLSSIFSLLYQELINLPSRRSHQPVKLSSFANSLFSVFQDSSIQHSFQNNNDIVNINATLNSTLPFNISTVCHPILFQPGLSREVNGTYEFGLCPDTYSSFTLCLILVVAYVVTVVLSGIGIFWKRKSGHVKARDPLYLGMTCVANFVFVVGLTMRIVVGRKLFPCGLLTVCFFILPPAMMLPTVFRLMRLYLMYRINLKKMKLFETPTPQGTMTVKEIDPATTQNIQPTSNGESMNYSLNTTTTTMFGQEDISHRQEHVSSVMHADLVPPSHNQQPQTMVEFQQLDEDASTDNDSETMADVSTWRLSEVKDFSEVKKEIRKLTIMNFFVSYKFLLLVYAIAFVVGVAIWLILGTIEEVIYNASTDPNKKRLFLLEGGMLVFDRGCGFTTTTILIVGLEALFYIVIEIAFLILSFFADRDTWSIKKEALILIVFQFIGAVIFIVVGMFNITEILLDYLVPTGLALWVYNYLEVWVCVTLPVLYAIRSDASQKDSTIAENHDMQAPLSIHGTHDVELPPVTTVQDTSRESGLEKILKNKKTFEIMLDFARRSFAPESVQCWRDIQRFKKTKRSNRKKAAMHILNAYLTLGAPLELNMSRIEEKKQELLIILQNESKTNPISHHLFDSVQDHCLNDMADLFERLKNANHEIYELVQESSGGSLKNRKSNRRATVSVVVAVANSPTIVANVEVANDQTTTSTTFTNNE
;
A
#
# COMPACT_ATOMS: atom_id res chain seq x y z
N MET A 1 -41.89 -25.95 6.78
CA MET A 1 -41.26 -24.87 7.57
C MET A 1 -40.17 -25.51 8.46
N GLN A 2 -39.10 -26.03 7.85
CA GLN A 2 -38.01 -26.73 8.56
C GLN A 2 -36.70 -26.71 7.74
N GLN A 3 -36.44 -25.63 6.99
CA GLN A 3 -35.33 -25.58 6.02
C GLN A 3 -34.53 -24.26 6.03
N GLU A 4 -34.47 -23.53 7.14
CA GLU A 4 -33.76 -22.23 7.21
C GLU A 4 -32.62 -22.13 8.24
N THR A 5 -32.20 -23.23 8.86
CA THR A 5 -31.06 -23.23 9.81
C THR A 5 -29.69 -23.45 9.17
N THR A 6 -29.59 -23.59 7.84
CA THR A 6 -28.32 -23.89 7.13
C THR A 6 -27.55 -22.66 6.64
N SER A 7 -28.14 -21.47 6.65
CA SER A 7 -27.50 -20.24 6.13
C SER A 7 -26.62 -19.51 7.17
N SER A 8 -26.88 -19.66 8.47
CA SER A 8 -26.08 -19.00 9.52
C SER A 8 -24.75 -19.72 9.81
N THR A 9 -24.74 -21.05 9.71
CA THR A 9 -23.53 -21.88 9.91
C THR A 9 -22.51 -21.71 8.79
N THR A 10 -22.97 -21.50 7.55
CA THR A 10 -22.10 -21.29 6.38
C THR A 10 -21.37 -19.95 6.44
N LEU A 11 -22.04 -18.87 6.84
CA LEU A 11 -21.40 -17.57 7.06
C LEU A 11 -20.35 -17.60 8.17
N SER A 12 -20.65 -18.24 9.31
CA SER A 12 -19.67 -18.43 10.39
C SER A 12 -18.46 -19.26 9.95
N SER A 13 -18.68 -20.27 9.11
CA SER A 13 -17.60 -21.12 8.58
C SER A 13 -16.71 -20.36 7.61
N ILE A 14 -17.30 -19.49 6.77
CA ILE A 14 -16.56 -18.62 5.84
C ILE A 14 -15.74 -17.57 6.61
N PHE A 15 -16.32 -16.93 7.63
CA PHE A 15 -15.58 -16.00 8.49
C PHE A 15 -14.44 -16.71 9.23
N SER A 16 -14.66 -17.91 9.75
CA SER A 16 -13.62 -18.70 10.41
C SER A 16 -12.52 -19.12 9.43
N LEU A 17 -12.87 -19.55 8.20
CA LEU A 17 -11.90 -19.91 7.16
C LEU A 17 -11.07 -18.70 6.73
N LEU A 18 -11.71 -17.58 6.43
CA LEU A 18 -11.02 -16.35 6.03
C LEU A 18 -10.15 -15.80 7.17
N TYR A 19 -10.61 -15.89 8.42
CA TYR A 19 -9.80 -15.56 9.60
C TYR A 19 -8.60 -16.48 9.76
N GLN A 20 -8.79 -17.79 9.58
CA GLN A 20 -7.72 -18.79 9.68
C GLN A 20 -6.70 -18.65 8.54
N GLU A 21 -7.13 -18.23 7.35
CA GLU A 21 -6.27 -17.96 6.20
C GLU A 21 -5.52 -16.62 6.31
N LEU A 22 -6.16 -15.60 6.90
CA LEU A 22 -5.52 -14.33 7.26
C LEU A 22 -4.48 -14.49 8.37
N ILE A 23 -4.65 -15.45 9.28
CA ILE A 23 -3.69 -15.76 10.36
C ILE A 23 -2.59 -16.71 9.90
N ASN A 24 -2.88 -17.65 8.99
CA ASN A 24 -1.92 -18.61 8.46
C ASN A 24 -1.00 -18.05 7.36
N LEU A 25 -0.94 -16.72 7.17
CA LEU A 25 0.19 -16.10 6.48
C LEU A 25 1.49 -16.58 7.15
N PRO A 26 2.51 -17.03 6.39
CA PRO A 26 3.62 -17.82 6.92
C PRO A 26 4.50 -17.01 7.88
N SER A 27 4.08 -16.96 9.15
CA SER A 27 4.87 -16.49 10.28
C SER A 27 5.67 -17.67 10.78
N ARG A 28 6.84 -17.88 10.16
CA ARG A 28 7.84 -18.84 10.60
C ARG A 28 8.53 -18.34 11.88
N ARG A 29 7.82 -18.35 13.01
CA ARG A 29 8.40 -18.32 14.38
C ARG A 29 7.34 -18.73 15.40
N SER A 30 7.69 -19.74 16.18
CA SER A 30 6.91 -20.32 17.26
C SER A 30 6.77 -19.34 18.43
N HIS A 31 5.65 -18.63 18.50
CA HIS A 31 5.16 -18.07 19.77
C HIS A 31 3.66 -18.30 19.88
N GLN A 32 3.23 -18.61 21.11
CA GLN A 32 1.91 -19.12 21.44
C GLN A 32 0.78 -18.21 20.94
N PRO A 33 -0.33 -18.78 20.45
CA PRO A 33 -1.47 -17.99 19.98
C PRO A 33 -2.16 -17.31 21.16
N VAL A 34 -2.32 -15.98 21.05
CA VAL A 34 -3.19 -15.19 21.94
C VAL A 34 -4.64 -15.65 21.71
N LYS A 35 -5.34 -16.03 22.79
CA LYS A 35 -6.71 -16.60 22.75
C LYS A 35 -7.77 -15.53 22.42
N LEU A 36 -7.88 -15.15 21.15
CA LEU A 36 -8.93 -14.25 20.65
C LEU A 36 -10.29 -14.96 20.45
N SER A 37 -10.33 -16.30 20.52
CA SER A 37 -11.57 -17.10 20.46
C SER A 37 -12.54 -16.82 21.61
N SER A 38 -12.04 -16.32 22.74
CA SER A 38 -12.86 -15.92 23.89
C SER A 38 -13.80 -14.74 23.55
N PHE A 39 -13.36 -13.80 22.70
CA PHE A 39 -14.15 -12.63 22.34
C PHE A 39 -15.29 -13.00 21.38
N ALA A 40 -15.02 -13.83 20.36
CA ALA A 40 -16.04 -14.31 19.44
C ALA A 40 -17.11 -15.15 20.14
N ASN A 41 -16.69 -16.03 21.07
CA ASN A 41 -17.62 -16.83 21.88
C ASN A 41 -18.44 -15.96 22.86
N SER A 42 -17.86 -14.88 23.41
CA SER A 42 -18.59 -13.93 24.26
C SER A 42 -19.63 -13.11 23.48
N LEU A 43 -19.35 -12.80 22.21
CA LEU A 43 -20.30 -12.09 21.35
C LEU A 43 -21.44 -13.01 20.92
N PHE A 44 -21.13 -14.29 20.67
CA PHE A 44 -22.13 -15.31 20.34
C PHE A 44 -22.99 -15.72 21.55
N SER A 45 -22.42 -15.76 22.77
CA SER A 45 -23.18 -16.08 23.99
C SER A 45 -24.21 -15.02 24.34
N VAL A 46 -23.99 -13.75 23.95
CA VAL A 46 -24.99 -12.67 24.08
C VAL A 46 -26.20 -12.92 23.17
N PHE A 47 -26.02 -13.56 22.01
CA PHE A 47 -27.14 -13.97 21.15
C PHE A 47 -27.80 -15.28 21.57
N GLN A 48 -27.08 -16.11 22.33
CA GLN A 48 -27.57 -17.40 22.81
C GLN A 48 -28.25 -17.32 24.18
N ASP A 49 -28.37 -16.11 24.74
CA ASP A 49 -28.97 -15.93 26.05
C ASP A 49 -30.47 -16.32 26.02
N SER A 50 -30.79 -17.30 26.85
CA SER A 50 -32.03 -18.08 26.87
C SER A 50 -33.32 -17.27 27.11
N SER A 51 -33.21 -15.98 27.46
CA SER A 51 -34.33 -15.06 27.66
C SER A 51 -35.12 -14.77 26.39
N ILE A 52 -34.47 -14.76 25.22
CA ILE A 52 -35.15 -14.54 23.93
C ILE A 52 -35.89 -15.82 23.51
N GLN A 53 -35.30 -17.00 23.70
CA GLN A 53 -35.98 -18.27 23.37
C GLN A 53 -37.17 -18.57 24.30
N HIS A 54 -37.07 -18.24 25.60
CA HIS A 54 -38.20 -18.39 26.52
C HIS A 54 -39.39 -17.49 26.16
N SER A 55 -39.14 -16.35 25.52
CA SER A 55 -40.18 -15.44 25.01
C SER A 55 -40.92 -16.02 23.79
N PHE A 56 -40.28 -16.89 23.00
CA PHE A 56 -40.91 -17.55 21.85
C PHE A 56 -41.67 -18.84 22.19
N GLN A 57 -41.35 -19.50 23.32
CA GLN A 57 -41.95 -20.78 23.70
C GLN A 57 -43.30 -20.67 24.44
N ASN A 58 -43.66 -19.48 24.94
CA ASN A 58 -44.98 -19.20 25.53
C ASN A 58 -46.08 -18.80 24.51
N ASN A 59 -45.85 -19.00 23.22
CA ASN A 59 -46.78 -18.60 22.16
C ASN A 59 -48.06 -19.46 22.03
N ASN A 60 -48.21 -20.54 22.81
CA ASN A 60 -49.45 -21.32 22.80
C ASN A 60 -50.63 -20.59 23.48
N ASP A 61 -50.38 -19.60 24.34
CA ASP A 61 -51.44 -18.77 24.94
C ASP A 61 -51.85 -17.58 24.05
N ILE A 62 -51.06 -17.23 23.04
CA ILE A 62 -51.37 -16.11 22.11
C ILE A 62 -52.43 -16.52 21.07
N VAL A 63 -52.62 -17.81 20.82
CA VAL A 63 -53.66 -18.31 19.89
C VAL A 63 -55.07 -17.98 20.39
N ASN A 64 -55.27 -17.71 21.69
CA ASN A 64 -56.57 -17.33 22.26
C ASN A 64 -56.85 -15.81 22.28
N ILE A 65 -55.88 -14.94 21.94
CA ILE A 65 -56.12 -13.49 21.85
C ILE A 65 -56.88 -13.12 20.56
N ASN A 66 -56.86 -13.99 19.55
CA ASN A 66 -57.63 -13.81 18.31
C ASN A 66 -59.16 -13.84 18.49
N ALA A 67 -59.68 -14.27 19.64
CA ALA A 67 -61.12 -14.42 19.85
C ALA A 67 -61.82 -13.18 20.46
N THR A 68 -61.08 -12.18 20.96
CA THR A 68 -61.67 -10.99 21.63
C THR A 68 -61.38 -9.64 20.97
N LEU A 69 -60.53 -9.58 19.93
CA LEU A 69 -60.38 -8.42 19.05
C LEU A 69 -61.44 -8.41 17.94
N ASN A 70 -62.72 -8.55 18.33
CA ASN A 70 -63.82 -8.40 17.39
C ASN A 70 -64.20 -6.92 17.27
N SER A 71 -64.24 -6.47 16.01
CA SER A 71 -64.91 -5.28 15.49
C SER A 71 -64.41 -3.92 16.00
N THR A 72 -63.49 -3.32 15.23
CA THR A 72 -63.47 -1.90 14.78
C THR A 72 -62.04 -1.41 14.48
N LEU A 73 -61.11 -2.29 14.07
CA LEU A 73 -59.91 -1.82 13.39
C LEU A 73 -60.22 -1.74 11.89
N PRO A 74 -60.44 -0.53 11.33
CA PRO A 74 -60.63 -0.36 9.91
C PRO A 74 -59.26 -0.61 9.23
N PHE A 75 -59.29 -1.30 8.09
CA PHE A 75 -58.16 -1.66 7.22
C PHE A 75 -57.44 -2.99 7.50
N ASN A 76 -57.16 -3.70 6.39
CA ASN A 76 -56.29 -4.88 6.28
C ASN A 76 -54.83 -4.54 6.63
N ILE A 77 -54.55 -4.17 7.89
CA ILE A 77 -53.22 -3.84 8.41
C ILE A 77 -52.23 -5.00 8.19
N SER A 78 -52.73 -6.24 8.14
CA SER A 78 -51.94 -7.44 7.85
C SER A 78 -51.20 -7.41 6.52
N THR A 79 -51.62 -6.57 5.57
CA THR A 79 -50.95 -6.45 4.26
C THR A 79 -49.73 -5.54 4.27
N VAL A 80 -49.58 -4.71 5.31
CA VAL A 80 -48.59 -3.63 5.33
C VAL A 80 -47.54 -3.81 6.42
N CYS A 81 -47.94 -4.24 7.62
CA CYS A 81 -47.03 -4.53 8.72
C CYS A 81 -47.35 -5.89 9.30
N HIS A 82 -46.31 -6.67 9.59
CA HIS A 82 -46.51 -7.95 10.26
C HIS A 82 -46.95 -7.72 11.72
N PRO A 83 -48.00 -8.42 12.22
CA PRO A 83 -48.54 -8.21 13.57
C PRO A 83 -47.53 -8.35 14.71
N ILE A 84 -46.47 -9.15 14.49
CA ILE A 84 -45.38 -9.34 15.48
C ILE A 84 -44.69 -8.03 15.86
N LEU A 85 -44.64 -7.05 14.95
CA LEU A 85 -43.98 -5.75 15.20
C LEU A 85 -44.73 -4.90 16.23
N PHE A 86 -46.01 -5.20 16.50
CA PHE A 86 -46.85 -4.52 17.49
C PHE A 86 -46.86 -5.22 18.85
N GLN A 87 -46.21 -6.38 18.98
CA GLN A 87 -46.20 -7.10 20.25
C GLN A 87 -45.39 -6.31 21.30
N PRO A 88 -45.95 -6.14 22.52
CA PRO A 88 -45.23 -5.50 23.61
C PRO A 88 -43.97 -6.30 23.94
N GLY A 89 -42.83 -5.61 24.09
CA GLY A 89 -41.52 -6.20 24.33
C GLY A 89 -40.63 -6.31 23.10
N LEU A 90 -41.20 -6.49 21.90
CA LEU A 90 -40.43 -6.42 20.65
C LEU A 90 -40.43 -5.00 20.07
N SER A 91 -41.59 -4.33 20.12
CA SER A 91 -41.75 -2.95 19.70
C SER A 91 -41.07 -1.98 20.67
N ARG A 92 -40.37 -0.97 20.13
CA ARG A 92 -39.79 0.13 20.92
C ARG A 92 -40.84 1.14 21.36
N GLU A 93 -41.96 1.21 20.64
CA GLU A 93 -43.06 2.12 20.91
C GLU A 93 -44.10 1.46 21.83
N VAL A 94 -44.52 2.17 22.89
CA VAL A 94 -45.51 1.64 23.86
C VAL A 94 -46.85 1.36 23.18
N ASN A 95 -47.27 2.25 22.28
CA ASN A 95 -48.45 2.09 21.43
C ASN A 95 -48.00 2.17 19.98
N GLY A 96 -47.38 1.11 19.46
CA GLY A 96 -46.88 1.10 18.09
C GLY A 96 -47.97 1.47 17.09
N THR A 97 -47.81 2.60 16.40
CA THR A 97 -48.73 3.05 15.33
C THR A 97 -48.10 2.80 13.96
N TYR A 98 -48.94 2.64 12.94
CA TYR A 98 -48.50 2.70 11.55
C TYR A 98 -48.60 4.15 11.06
N GLU A 99 -47.46 4.76 10.75
CA GLU A 99 -47.37 6.17 10.35
C GLU A 99 -46.36 6.33 9.22
N PHE A 100 -46.70 7.16 8.22
CA PHE A 100 -45.81 7.51 7.10
C PHE A 100 -45.29 6.32 6.29
N GLY A 101 -46.10 5.29 6.10
CA GLY A 101 -45.64 4.10 5.39
C GLY A 101 -44.79 3.14 6.24
N LEU A 102 -44.57 3.45 7.53
CA LEU A 102 -43.60 2.76 8.38
C LEU A 102 -44.25 2.06 9.57
N CYS A 103 -43.80 0.83 9.82
CA CYS A 103 -44.14 0.04 11.00
C CYS A 103 -43.37 0.55 12.23
N PRO A 104 -43.83 0.24 13.46
CA PRO A 104 -43.08 0.59 14.65
C PRO A 104 -41.71 -0.11 14.69
N ASP A 105 -40.68 0.63 15.10
CA ASP A 105 -39.31 0.09 15.19
C ASP A 105 -39.19 -0.94 16.32
N THR A 106 -38.25 -1.88 16.19
CA THR A 106 -38.03 -2.94 17.17
C THR A 106 -36.75 -2.72 17.98
N TYR A 107 -36.72 -3.24 19.21
CA TYR A 107 -35.50 -3.26 20.04
C TYR A 107 -34.37 -4.08 19.40
N SER A 108 -34.69 -5.07 18.56
CA SER A 108 -33.71 -5.92 17.89
C SER A 108 -32.86 -5.10 16.90
N SER A 109 -33.50 -4.41 15.96
CA SER A 109 -32.81 -3.57 14.97
C SER A 109 -32.02 -2.43 15.63
N PHE A 110 -32.59 -1.81 16.66
CA PHE A 110 -31.93 -0.79 17.48
C PHE A 110 -30.64 -1.32 18.11
N THR A 111 -30.72 -2.46 18.81
CA THR A 111 -29.59 -3.05 19.54
C THR A 111 -28.47 -3.46 18.57
N LEU A 112 -28.81 -4.12 17.47
CA LEU A 112 -27.84 -4.51 16.44
C LEU A 112 -27.10 -3.31 15.86
N CYS A 113 -27.83 -2.24 15.50
CA CYS A 113 -27.22 -1.02 14.96
C CYS A 113 -26.38 -0.29 16.00
N LEU A 114 -26.84 -0.22 17.25
CA LEU A 114 -26.10 0.44 18.33
C LEU A 114 -24.75 -0.25 18.60
N ILE A 115 -24.75 -1.59 18.69
CA ILE A 115 -23.52 -2.37 18.87
C ILE A 115 -22.57 -2.14 17.70
N LEU A 116 -23.07 -2.21 16.46
CA LEU A 116 -22.28 -1.97 15.26
C LEU A 116 -21.66 -0.57 15.26
N VAL A 117 -22.43 0.47 15.58
CA VAL A 117 -21.95 1.86 15.63
C VAL A 117 -20.89 2.04 16.69
N VAL A 118 -21.09 1.53 17.91
CA VAL A 118 -20.11 1.66 18.98
C VAL A 118 -18.81 0.95 18.60
N ALA A 119 -18.88 -0.29 18.10
CA ALA A 119 -17.70 -1.03 17.65
C ALA A 119 -16.98 -0.32 16.48
N TYR A 120 -17.74 0.23 15.54
CA TYR A 120 -17.23 0.96 14.38
C TYR A 120 -16.52 2.25 14.81
N VAL A 121 -17.15 3.07 15.66
CA VAL A 121 -16.57 4.33 16.17
C VAL A 121 -15.28 4.07 16.91
N VAL A 122 -15.24 3.07 17.80
CA VAL A 122 -14.01 2.68 18.51
C VAL A 122 -12.91 2.30 17.51
N THR A 123 -13.23 1.51 16.50
CA THR A 123 -12.27 1.11 15.46
C THR A 123 -11.74 2.30 14.68
N VAL A 124 -12.61 3.22 14.24
CA VAL A 124 -12.18 4.43 13.51
C VAL A 124 -11.29 5.32 14.36
N VAL A 125 -11.61 5.52 15.65
CA VAL A 125 -10.78 6.33 16.56
C VAL A 125 -9.40 5.71 16.76
N LEU A 126 -9.34 4.41 17.05
CA LEU A 126 -8.07 3.68 17.22
C LEU A 126 -7.23 3.70 15.94
N SER A 127 -7.86 3.48 14.79
CA SER A 127 -7.19 3.53 13.49
C SER A 127 -6.73 4.94 13.13
N GLY A 128 -7.50 5.98 13.45
CA GLY A 128 -7.11 7.39 13.26
C GLY A 128 -5.87 7.76 14.08
N ILE A 129 -5.85 7.41 15.37
CA ILE A 129 -4.67 7.57 16.23
C ILE A 129 -3.48 6.80 15.65
N GLY A 130 -3.71 5.57 15.19
CA GLY A 130 -2.72 4.72 14.56
C GLY A 130 -2.11 5.30 13.29
N ILE A 131 -2.93 5.84 12.37
CA ILE A 131 -2.45 6.53 11.15
C ILE A 131 -1.55 7.70 11.54
N PHE A 132 -1.97 8.55 12.48
CA PHE A 132 -1.20 9.71 12.89
C PHE A 132 0.14 9.31 13.52
N TRP A 133 0.11 8.34 14.43
CA TRP A 133 1.30 7.84 15.12
C TRP A 133 2.28 7.13 14.19
N LYS A 134 1.78 6.32 13.25
CA LYS A 134 2.58 5.50 12.33
C LYS A 134 2.71 6.08 10.93
N ARG A 135 2.45 7.37 10.72
CA ARG A 135 2.53 8.06 9.41
C ARG A 135 3.87 7.92 8.68
N LYS A 136 4.97 7.69 9.42
CA LYS A 136 6.32 7.50 8.87
C LYS A 136 6.66 6.05 8.52
N SER A 137 5.84 5.08 8.93
CA SER A 137 6.10 3.67 8.66
C SER A 137 5.91 3.34 7.17
N GLY A 138 6.67 2.37 6.65
CA GLY A 138 6.57 1.94 5.25
C GLY A 138 5.16 1.47 4.86
N HIS A 139 4.48 0.70 5.74
CA HIS A 139 3.12 0.21 5.52
C HIS A 139 2.08 1.33 5.34
N VAL A 140 2.15 2.38 6.16
CA VAL A 140 1.23 3.52 6.11
C VAL A 140 1.62 4.48 4.99
N LYS A 141 2.92 4.77 4.82
CA LYS A 141 3.43 5.64 3.75
C LYS A 141 3.11 5.10 2.36
N ALA A 142 3.17 3.78 2.15
CA ALA A 142 2.85 3.15 0.86
C ALA A 142 1.38 3.32 0.46
N ARG A 143 0.46 3.38 1.43
CA ARG A 143 -0.99 3.59 1.21
C ARG A 143 -1.40 5.06 1.20
N ASP A 144 -0.46 5.94 1.53
CA ASP A 144 -0.64 7.38 1.71
C ASP A 144 -1.62 7.71 2.86
N PRO A 145 -1.13 8.34 3.96
CA PRO A 145 -1.96 8.67 5.12
C PRO A 145 -3.24 9.43 4.78
N LEU A 146 -3.20 10.27 3.74
CA LEU A 146 -4.35 11.07 3.33
C LEU A 146 -5.48 10.18 2.79
N TYR A 147 -5.17 9.09 2.07
CA TYR A 147 -6.18 8.16 1.55
C TYR A 147 -6.79 7.31 2.63
N LEU A 148 -5.96 6.87 3.58
CA LEU A 148 -6.45 6.16 4.75
C LEU A 148 -7.41 7.06 5.54
N GLY A 149 -7.06 8.34 5.71
CA GLY A 149 -7.92 9.36 6.31
C GLY A 149 -9.23 9.57 5.55
N MET A 150 -9.18 9.76 4.22
CA MET A 150 -10.38 9.90 3.39
C MET A 150 -11.29 8.67 3.47
N THR A 151 -10.73 7.46 3.45
CA THR A 151 -11.48 6.21 3.58
C THR A 151 -12.19 6.14 4.94
N CYS A 152 -11.48 6.49 6.03
CA CYS A 152 -12.08 6.57 7.36
C CYS A 152 -13.21 7.60 7.43
N VAL A 153 -13.01 8.80 6.91
CA VAL A 153 -14.02 9.89 6.98
C VAL A 153 -15.24 9.55 6.14
N ALA A 154 -15.05 9.09 4.90
CA ALA A 154 -16.15 8.70 4.02
C ALA A 154 -16.99 7.59 4.68
N ASN A 155 -16.37 6.47 5.04
CA ASN A 155 -17.09 5.36 5.65
C ASN A 155 -17.71 5.74 7.00
N PHE A 156 -17.09 6.64 7.78
CA PHE A 156 -17.67 7.13 9.02
C PHE A 156 -18.98 7.86 8.79
N VAL A 157 -19.02 8.79 7.83
CA VAL A 157 -20.23 9.54 7.51
C VAL A 157 -21.37 8.60 7.09
N PHE A 158 -21.10 7.58 6.28
CA PHE A 158 -22.15 6.67 5.80
C PHE A 158 -22.55 5.62 6.84
N VAL A 159 -21.61 4.96 7.50
CA VAL A 159 -21.93 3.96 8.52
C VAL A 159 -22.67 4.62 9.67
N VAL A 160 -22.15 5.72 10.23
CA VAL A 160 -22.81 6.43 11.34
C VAL A 160 -24.10 7.10 10.85
N GLY A 161 -24.11 7.76 9.70
CA GLY A 161 -25.30 8.43 9.18
C GLY A 161 -26.47 7.49 8.92
N LEU A 162 -26.22 6.34 8.28
CA LEU A 162 -27.28 5.37 7.95
C LEU A 162 -27.72 4.52 9.15
N THR A 163 -26.83 4.21 10.08
CA THR A 163 -27.21 3.52 11.33
C THR A 163 -27.91 4.46 12.31
N MET A 164 -27.56 5.74 12.33
CA MET A 164 -28.28 6.77 13.11
C MET A 164 -29.76 6.84 12.74
N ARG A 165 -30.14 6.53 11.49
CA ARG A 165 -31.54 6.35 11.09
C ARG A 165 -32.27 5.34 12.00
N ILE A 166 -31.65 4.20 12.28
CA ILE A 166 -32.25 3.13 13.09
C ILE A 166 -32.17 3.47 14.58
N VAL A 167 -31.09 4.12 15.02
CA VAL A 167 -30.91 4.54 16.42
C VAL A 167 -31.93 5.62 16.81
N VAL A 168 -32.06 6.68 16.01
CA VAL A 168 -33.05 7.75 16.21
C VAL A 168 -34.46 7.22 16.01
N GLY A 169 -34.66 6.38 14.99
CA GLY A 169 -35.92 5.78 14.61
C GLY A 169 -36.32 6.17 13.20
N ARG A 170 -36.86 5.21 12.45
CA ARG A 170 -37.16 5.39 11.02
C ARG A 170 -38.19 6.48 10.76
N LYS A 171 -39.16 6.67 11.67
CA LYS A 171 -40.23 7.66 11.57
C LYS A 171 -39.75 9.10 11.78
N LEU A 172 -38.72 9.29 12.60
CA LEU A 172 -38.20 10.61 12.99
C LEU A 172 -37.03 11.07 12.10
N PHE A 173 -36.31 10.13 11.49
CA PHE A 173 -35.14 10.47 10.69
C PHE A 173 -35.52 11.16 9.37
N PRO A 174 -34.93 12.30 8.98
CA PRO A 174 -35.35 13.05 7.80
C PRO A 174 -35.22 12.24 6.51
N CYS A 175 -36.31 12.12 5.75
CA CYS A 175 -36.32 11.37 4.49
C CYS A 175 -35.32 11.93 3.45
N GLY A 176 -35.22 13.25 3.32
CA GLY A 176 -34.26 13.89 2.41
C GLY A 176 -32.81 13.58 2.76
N LEU A 177 -32.46 13.52 4.05
CA LEU A 177 -31.11 13.15 4.50
C LEU A 177 -30.82 11.67 4.21
N LEU A 178 -31.81 10.80 4.41
CA LEU A 178 -31.67 9.39 4.10
C LEU A 178 -31.44 9.14 2.61
N THR A 179 -32.27 9.74 1.76
CA THR A 179 -32.23 9.54 0.31
C THR A 179 -30.93 10.11 -0.27
N VAL A 180 -30.50 11.31 0.12
CA VAL A 180 -29.23 11.88 -0.36
C VAL A 180 -28.04 11.00 0.05
N CYS A 181 -28.02 10.48 1.29
CA CYS A 181 -26.98 9.54 1.72
C CYS A 181 -26.97 8.27 0.86
N PHE A 182 -28.13 7.75 0.46
CA PHE A 182 -28.22 6.54 -0.36
C PHE A 182 -27.72 6.74 -1.80
N PHE A 183 -27.98 7.89 -2.42
CA PHE A 183 -27.47 8.20 -3.76
C PHE A 183 -25.97 8.54 -3.78
N ILE A 184 -25.41 9.03 -2.68
CA ILE A 184 -23.96 9.28 -2.56
C ILE A 184 -23.21 8.00 -2.13
N LEU A 185 -23.92 7.01 -1.60
CA LEU A 185 -23.32 5.79 -1.05
C LEU A 185 -22.41 5.05 -2.06
N PRO A 186 -22.83 4.76 -3.31
CA PRO A 186 -21.98 4.02 -4.26
C PRO A 186 -20.63 4.70 -4.56
N PRO A 187 -20.56 5.99 -4.96
CA PRO A 187 -19.27 6.63 -5.18
C PRO A 187 -18.44 6.74 -3.90
N ALA A 188 -19.08 6.98 -2.76
CA ALA A 188 -18.35 7.11 -1.50
C ALA A 188 -17.63 5.83 -1.08
N MET A 189 -18.30 4.68 -1.23
CA MET A 189 -17.78 3.37 -0.84
C MET A 189 -16.78 2.80 -1.85
N MET A 190 -17.05 2.96 -3.16
CA MET A 190 -16.28 2.22 -4.18
C MET A 190 -15.09 3.00 -4.74
N LEU A 191 -15.15 4.34 -4.75
CA LEU A 191 -14.04 5.16 -5.28
C LEU A 191 -12.72 5.00 -4.51
N PRO A 192 -12.68 4.86 -3.17
CA PRO A 192 -11.42 4.64 -2.44
C PRO A 192 -10.64 3.42 -2.97
N THR A 193 -11.32 2.30 -3.23
CA THR A 193 -10.67 1.09 -3.75
C THR A 193 -10.27 1.24 -5.22
N VAL A 194 -11.13 1.85 -6.05
CA VAL A 194 -10.80 2.19 -7.45
C VAL A 194 -9.53 3.05 -7.53
N PHE A 195 -9.43 4.10 -6.71
CA PHE A 195 -8.27 4.98 -6.68
C PHE A 195 -7.01 4.30 -6.17
N ARG A 196 -7.14 3.37 -5.21
CA ARG A 196 -6.01 2.57 -4.73
C ARG A 196 -5.44 1.68 -5.83
N LEU A 197 -6.30 0.97 -6.56
CA LEU A 197 -5.90 0.11 -7.68
C LEU A 197 -5.32 0.93 -8.84
N MET A 198 -5.98 2.05 -9.20
CA MET A 198 -5.47 2.97 -10.22
C MET A 198 -4.08 3.49 -9.86
N ARG A 199 -3.89 3.97 -8.62
CA ARG A 199 -2.59 4.46 -8.13
C ARG A 199 -1.52 3.38 -8.18
N LEU A 200 -1.83 2.17 -7.73
CA LEU A 200 -0.89 1.04 -7.76
C LEU A 200 -0.40 0.76 -9.19
N TYR A 201 -1.33 0.69 -10.14
CA TYR A 201 -1.02 0.48 -11.55
C TYR A 201 -0.21 1.65 -12.15
N LEU A 202 -0.63 2.89 -11.90
CA LEU A 202 0.05 4.06 -12.45
C LEU A 202 1.46 4.22 -11.87
N MET A 203 1.66 4.00 -10.57
CA MET A 203 3.00 3.99 -9.96
C MET A 203 3.90 2.93 -10.59
N TYR A 204 3.38 1.70 -10.80
CA TYR A 204 4.13 0.68 -11.54
C TYR A 204 4.55 1.15 -12.94
N ARG A 205 3.62 1.75 -13.69
CA ARG A 205 3.89 2.26 -15.05
C ARG A 205 4.87 3.43 -15.07
N ILE A 206 4.80 4.33 -14.09
CA ILE A 206 5.75 5.42 -13.90
C ILE A 206 7.14 4.86 -13.68
N ASN A 207 7.28 3.88 -12.79
CA ASN A 207 8.57 3.30 -12.44
C ASN A 207 9.20 2.50 -13.59
N LEU A 208 8.40 1.73 -14.34
CA LEU A 208 8.88 1.10 -15.57
C LEU A 208 9.43 2.12 -16.59
N LYS A 209 8.75 3.25 -16.76
CA LYS A 209 9.18 4.29 -17.69
C LYS A 209 10.40 5.03 -17.21
N LYS A 210 10.48 5.34 -15.90
CA LYS A 210 11.69 5.89 -15.28
C LYS A 210 12.86 4.96 -15.58
N MET A 211 12.73 3.66 -15.33
CA MET A 211 13.80 2.70 -15.61
C MET A 211 14.23 2.68 -17.08
N LYS A 212 13.28 2.65 -18.01
CA LYS A 212 13.57 2.65 -19.47
C LYS A 212 14.27 3.92 -19.96
N LEU A 213 14.20 5.03 -19.21
CA LEU A 213 14.91 6.26 -19.55
C LEU A 213 16.39 6.22 -19.17
N PHE A 214 16.79 5.37 -18.21
CA PHE A 214 18.17 5.27 -17.72
C PHE A 214 18.87 3.96 -18.05
N GLU A 215 18.14 2.95 -18.50
CA GLU A 215 18.77 1.82 -19.17
C GLU A 215 19.35 2.32 -20.50
N THR A 216 20.63 2.69 -20.46
CA THR A 216 21.44 2.87 -21.67
C THR A 216 21.28 1.58 -22.47
N PRO A 217 20.83 1.63 -23.73
CA PRO A 217 20.79 0.45 -24.56
C PRO A 217 22.22 -0.07 -24.61
N THR A 218 22.48 -1.16 -23.91
CA THR A 218 23.72 -1.92 -24.11
C THR A 218 23.75 -2.17 -25.60
N PRO A 219 24.74 -1.67 -26.35
CA PRO A 219 24.84 -1.97 -27.76
C PRO A 219 24.90 -3.49 -27.82
N GLN A 220 23.77 -4.12 -28.14
CA GLN A 220 23.74 -5.50 -28.53
C GLN A 220 24.50 -5.48 -29.83
N GLY A 221 25.81 -5.67 -29.70
CA GLY A 221 26.70 -5.93 -30.81
C GLY A 221 26.14 -7.18 -31.43
N THR A 222 25.19 -7.02 -32.35
CA THR A 222 25.02 -7.93 -33.45
C THR A 222 26.32 -7.79 -34.22
N MET A 223 27.36 -8.48 -33.74
CA MET A 223 28.44 -8.96 -34.56
C MET A 223 27.77 -9.87 -35.58
N THR A 224 27.11 -9.27 -36.57
CA THR A 224 27.08 -9.82 -37.90
C THR A 224 28.54 -9.82 -38.29
N VAL A 225 29.20 -10.92 -37.98
CA VAL A 225 30.42 -11.34 -38.65
C VAL A 225 30.00 -11.37 -40.11
N LYS A 226 30.19 -10.25 -40.82
CA LYS A 226 30.33 -10.29 -42.26
C LYS A 226 31.57 -11.14 -42.47
N GLU A 227 31.33 -12.40 -42.77
CA GLU A 227 32.30 -13.28 -43.40
C GLU A 227 32.91 -12.49 -44.56
N ILE A 228 34.17 -12.12 -44.41
CA ILE A 228 34.91 -11.37 -45.41
C ILE A 228 35.24 -12.38 -46.51
N ASP A 229 34.52 -12.29 -47.63
CA ASP A 229 34.97 -12.86 -48.89
C ASP A 229 36.28 -12.16 -49.31
N PRO A 230 37.39 -12.90 -49.51
CA PRO A 230 38.67 -12.33 -49.90
C PRO A 230 38.75 -12.14 -51.42
N ALA A 231 37.99 -11.20 -51.97
CA ALA A 231 38.23 -10.68 -53.31
C ALA A 231 37.44 -9.40 -53.54
N THR A 232 38.09 -8.25 -53.49
CA THR A 232 38.00 -7.18 -54.51
C THR A 232 38.80 -5.97 -54.02
N THR A 233 40.04 -5.93 -54.48
CA THR A 233 40.84 -4.71 -54.59
C THR A 233 40.23 -3.86 -55.70
N GLN A 234 39.85 -2.60 -55.44
CA GLN A 234 40.23 -1.45 -56.28
C GLN A 234 39.64 -0.10 -55.82
N ASN A 235 40.56 0.87 -55.86
CA ASN A 235 40.45 2.29 -56.17
C ASN A 235 39.75 3.30 -55.25
N ILE A 236 40.65 4.15 -54.73
CA ILE A 236 40.53 5.46 -54.12
C ILE A 236 39.92 6.48 -55.10
N GLN A 237 39.04 7.35 -54.60
CA GLN A 237 38.95 8.74 -55.05
C GLN A 237 38.43 9.66 -53.93
N PRO A 238 39.05 10.83 -53.67
CA PRO A 238 38.61 11.75 -52.65
C PRO A 238 37.68 12.82 -53.25
N THR A 239 36.52 13.04 -52.63
CA THR A 239 35.69 14.22 -52.90
C THR A 239 35.38 14.93 -51.58
N SER A 240 36.09 16.04 -51.40
CA SER A 240 35.72 17.14 -50.53
C SER A 240 34.41 17.76 -51.01
N ASN A 241 33.47 17.99 -50.10
CA ASN A 241 32.58 19.15 -50.14
C ASN A 241 32.02 19.37 -48.74
N GLY A 242 32.35 20.53 -48.17
CA GLY A 242 31.83 21.00 -46.90
C GLY A 242 30.51 21.74 -47.11
N GLU A 243 29.60 21.56 -46.15
CA GLU A 243 28.56 22.53 -45.85
C GLU A 243 28.43 22.63 -44.33
N SER A 244 28.84 23.78 -43.80
CA SER A 244 28.67 24.19 -42.42
C SER A 244 27.24 24.71 -42.21
N MET A 245 26.42 23.96 -41.49
CA MET A 245 25.07 24.40 -41.11
C MET A 245 25.09 24.95 -39.68
N ASN A 246 25.15 26.28 -39.56
CA ASN A 246 25.05 27.02 -38.29
C ASN A 246 23.58 27.06 -37.84
N TYR A 247 23.25 26.35 -36.74
CA TYR A 247 22.02 26.58 -35.98
C TYR A 247 22.35 27.39 -34.72
N SER A 248 21.85 28.62 -34.68
CA SER A 248 21.85 29.48 -33.49
C SER A 248 20.89 28.93 -32.44
N LEU A 249 21.43 28.53 -31.29
CA LEU A 249 20.69 28.06 -30.13
C LEU A 249 20.12 29.25 -29.35
N ASN A 250 18.83 29.55 -29.55
CA ASN A 250 18.11 30.50 -28.69
C ASN A 250 17.79 29.84 -27.34
N THR A 251 18.50 30.25 -26.30
CA THR A 251 18.25 29.86 -24.90
C THR A 251 17.00 30.57 -24.37
N THR A 252 15.82 29.98 -24.61
CA THR A 252 14.61 30.33 -23.86
C THR A 252 14.63 29.64 -22.49
N THR A 253 14.99 30.38 -21.45
CA THR A 253 14.74 30.06 -20.04
C THR A 253 13.23 29.88 -19.83
N THR A 254 12.76 28.65 -19.97
CA THR A 254 11.42 28.26 -19.53
C THR A 254 11.53 27.88 -18.06
N THR A 255 11.11 28.79 -17.18
CA THR A 255 10.88 28.51 -15.77
C THR A 255 9.84 27.40 -15.65
N MET A 256 10.31 26.19 -15.34
CA MET A 256 9.52 24.97 -15.24
C MET A 256 8.77 24.99 -13.90
N PHE A 257 7.44 25.12 -13.97
CA PHE A 257 6.53 25.00 -12.84
C PHE A 257 6.55 23.57 -12.29
N GLY A 258 6.97 23.41 -11.03
CA GLY A 258 7.02 22.13 -10.33
C GLY A 258 7.30 22.27 -8.82
N GLN A 259 6.91 23.40 -8.21
CA GLN A 259 7.30 23.80 -6.86
C GLN A 259 6.12 23.78 -5.86
N GLU A 260 5.17 22.85 -6.01
CA GLU A 260 3.97 22.84 -5.16
C GLU A 260 3.93 21.76 -4.07
N ASP A 261 4.92 20.88 -3.95
CA ASP A 261 5.04 19.94 -2.81
C ASP A 261 5.98 20.45 -1.69
N ILE A 262 6.34 21.73 -1.72
CA ILE A 262 7.21 22.39 -0.71
C ILE A 262 6.40 23.08 0.42
N SER A 263 5.08 23.17 0.31
CA SER A 263 4.25 23.91 1.29
C SER A 263 4.29 23.34 2.72
N HIS A 264 4.68 22.08 2.92
CA HIS A 264 4.82 21.51 4.28
C HIS A 264 6.25 21.55 4.87
N ARG A 265 7.25 22.10 4.15
CA ARG A 265 8.64 22.13 4.63
C ARG A 265 9.24 23.53 4.77
N GLN A 266 8.51 24.59 4.42
CA GLN A 266 9.02 25.97 4.39
C GLN A 266 8.63 26.85 5.59
N GLU A 267 7.92 26.31 6.58
CA GLU A 267 7.45 27.11 7.74
C GLU A 267 8.53 27.34 8.84
N HIS A 268 9.76 26.86 8.65
CA HIS A 268 10.82 26.95 9.68
C HIS A 268 12.05 27.80 9.32
N VAL A 269 12.03 28.60 8.24
CA VAL A 269 13.23 29.36 7.78
C VAL A 269 12.96 30.85 7.50
N SER A 270 11.82 31.42 7.90
CA SER A 270 11.51 32.85 7.69
C SER A 270 11.93 33.81 8.82
N SER A 271 12.86 33.42 9.72
CA SER A 271 13.22 34.21 10.91
C SER A 271 14.63 34.83 10.93
N VAL A 272 15.46 34.67 9.90
CA VAL A 272 16.80 35.28 9.92
C VAL A 272 17.16 35.87 8.56
N MET A 273 17.13 37.21 8.50
CA MET A 273 17.87 38.14 7.63
C MET A 273 16.98 39.22 6.98
N HIS A 274 16.83 40.34 7.68
CA HIS A 274 16.58 41.65 7.09
C HIS A 274 17.61 42.65 7.64
N ALA A 275 18.43 43.18 6.73
CA ALA A 275 19.41 44.29 6.78
C ALA A 275 20.65 43.81 6.00
N ASP A 276 21.12 44.39 4.89
CA ASP A 276 21.18 45.78 4.49
C ASP A 276 21.10 45.98 2.96
N LEU A 277 20.66 47.18 2.58
CA LEU A 277 20.56 47.72 1.23
C LEU A 277 21.91 48.29 0.74
N VAL A 278 22.36 47.89 -0.46
CA VAL A 278 23.30 48.67 -1.29
C VAL A 278 22.88 48.55 -2.77
N PRO A 279 22.77 49.66 -3.54
CA PRO A 279 22.31 49.64 -4.94
C PRO A 279 23.44 49.36 -5.95
N PRO A 280 23.12 49.00 -7.21
CA PRO A 280 24.08 48.40 -8.14
C PRO A 280 24.79 49.45 -9.01
N SER A 281 26.11 49.31 -9.16
CA SER A 281 26.89 49.98 -10.21
C SER A 281 27.11 49.07 -11.41
N HIS A 282 26.61 49.55 -12.54
CA HIS A 282 26.74 49.03 -13.88
C HIS A 282 28.22 49.03 -14.33
N ASN A 283 28.75 47.90 -14.82
CA ASN A 283 29.83 47.91 -15.80
C ASN A 283 29.83 46.61 -16.61
N GLN A 284 29.53 46.76 -17.90
CA GLN A 284 29.66 45.73 -18.93
C GLN A 284 31.15 45.62 -19.32
N GLN A 285 31.67 44.40 -19.36
CA GLN A 285 32.87 44.07 -20.13
C GLN A 285 32.56 42.92 -21.10
N PRO A 286 33.14 42.92 -22.31
CA PRO A 286 32.84 41.94 -23.35
C PRO A 286 33.56 40.63 -23.07
N GLN A 287 32.81 39.52 -23.11
CA GLN A 287 33.37 38.17 -23.04
C GLN A 287 34.09 37.84 -24.35
N THR A 288 35.41 37.73 -24.29
CA THR A 288 36.26 37.09 -25.30
C THR A 288 35.98 35.58 -25.32
N MET A 289 35.52 35.06 -26.46
CA MET A 289 35.46 33.63 -26.74
C MET A 289 36.89 33.06 -26.77
N VAL A 290 37.22 32.20 -25.80
CA VAL A 290 38.43 31.39 -25.82
C VAL A 290 38.12 30.10 -26.59
N GLU A 291 38.65 30.03 -27.79
CA GLU A 291 38.67 28.85 -28.66
C GLU A 291 39.55 27.78 -28.02
N PHE A 292 38.96 26.63 -27.69
CA PHE A 292 39.65 25.52 -27.02
C PHE A 292 40.37 24.68 -28.08
N GLN A 293 41.67 24.93 -28.23
CA GLN A 293 42.54 24.21 -29.15
C GLN A 293 42.68 22.75 -28.68
N GLN A 294 42.20 21.81 -29.49
CA GLN A 294 42.43 20.37 -29.31
C GLN A 294 43.94 20.11 -29.36
N LEU A 295 44.52 19.71 -28.24
CA LEU A 295 45.84 19.10 -28.20
C LEU A 295 45.69 17.63 -28.57
N ASP A 296 46.25 17.26 -29.72
CA ASP A 296 46.53 15.88 -30.10
C ASP A 296 47.55 15.30 -29.11
N GLU A 297 47.09 14.38 -28.28
CA GLU A 297 47.90 13.66 -27.30
C GLU A 297 48.25 12.29 -27.90
N ASP A 298 49.52 12.16 -28.33
CA ASP A 298 50.07 10.97 -28.98
C ASP A 298 49.95 9.73 -28.09
N ALA A 299 49.42 8.67 -28.71
CA ALA A 299 49.14 7.38 -28.09
C ALA A 299 50.42 6.54 -27.93
N SER A 300 50.91 6.42 -26.70
CA SER A 300 51.76 5.28 -26.32
C SER A 300 50.87 4.08 -25.97
N THR A 301 50.98 3.04 -26.78
CA THR A 301 50.33 1.73 -26.63
C THR A 301 50.87 0.97 -25.42
N ASP A 302 50.09 0.91 -24.33
CA ASP A 302 50.22 -0.12 -23.30
C ASP A 302 48.91 -0.91 -23.19
N ASN A 303 49.07 -2.22 -23.14
CA ASN A 303 48.17 -3.23 -23.68
C ASN A 303 47.38 -3.96 -22.58
N ASP A 304 46.61 -3.22 -21.78
CA ASP A 304 45.74 -3.80 -20.72
C ASP A 304 44.27 -3.88 -21.18
N SER A 305 43.95 -4.98 -21.87
CA SER A 305 42.71 -5.22 -22.64
C SER A 305 41.42 -5.44 -21.81
N GLU A 306 41.41 -5.35 -20.48
CA GLU A 306 40.21 -5.69 -19.67
C GLU A 306 39.39 -4.50 -19.13
N THR A 307 39.78 -3.24 -19.36
CA THR A 307 39.07 -2.07 -18.78
C THR A 307 38.36 -1.17 -19.79
N MET A 308 38.43 -1.49 -21.09
CA MET A 308 37.91 -0.59 -22.13
C MET A 308 36.37 -0.60 -22.29
N ALA A 309 35.69 -1.63 -21.79
CA ALA A 309 34.24 -1.77 -21.92
C ALA A 309 33.41 -0.82 -21.02
N ASP A 310 34.00 -0.22 -19.97
CA ASP A 310 33.26 0.63 -19.02
C ASP A 310 33.38 2.14 -19.33
N VAL A 311 34.36 2.57 -20.13
CA VAL A 311 34.60 3.99 -20.47
C VAL A 311 33.62 4.51 -21.53
N SER A 312 33.09 3.62 -22.39
CA SER A 312 32.10 3.98 -23.42
C SER A 312 30.73 4.37 -22.83
N THR A 313 30.42 3.97 -21.60
CA THR A 313 29.14 4.28 -20.92
C THR A 313 28.89 5.78 -20.74
N TRP A 314 29.96 6.59 -20.65
CA TRP A 314 29.88 8.04 -20.50
C TRP A 314 29.83 8.81 -21.83
N ARG A 315 29.83 8.10 -22.98
CA ARG A 315 29.48 8.67 -24.29
C ARG A 315 27.96 8.78 -24.46
N LEU A 316 27.28 9.31 -23.45
CA LEU A 316 25.89 9.79 -23.52
C LEU A 316 25.71 10.97 -24.52
N SER A 317 26.79 11.36 -25.22
CA SER A 317 26.83 12.37 -26.26
C SER A 317 26.41 11.86 -27.64
N GLU A 318 26.19 10.55 -27.84
CA GLU A 318 25.25 10.07 -28.86
C GLU A 318 23.85 10.10 -28.23
N VAL A 319 23.42 11.34 -28.06
CA VAL A 319 22.18 11.77 -27.45
C VAL A 319 21.03 11.13 -28.21
N LYS A 320 20.38 10.15 -27.59
CA LYS A 320 18.99 9.84 -27.87
C LYS A 320 18.25 11.18 -27.92
N ASP A 321 17.77 11.57 -29.10
CA ASP A 321 17.25 12.89 -29.44
C ASP A 321 16.62 13.56 -28.21
N PHE A 322 17.15 14.70 -27.76
CA PHE A 322 16.62 15.40 -26.56
C PHE A 322 15.09 15.62 -26.66
N SER A 323 14.56 15.68 -27.88
CA SER A 323 13.13 15.73 -28.18
C SER A 323 12.36 14.48 -27.71
N GLU A 324 12.92 13.27 -27.87
CA GLU A 324 12.33 12.01 -27.39
C GLU A 324 12.32 11.94 -25.87
N VAL A 325 13.44 12.30 -25.23
CA VAL A 325 13.54 12.33 -23.75
C VAL A 325 12.54 13.33 -23.18
N LYS A 326 12.43 14.53 -23.78
CA LYS A 326 11.44 15.55 -23.39
C LYS A 326 10.00 15.06 -23.54
N LYS A 327 9.71 14.29 -24.60
CA LYS A 327 8.38 13.68 -24.83
C LYS A 327 8.03 12.66 -23.74
N GLU A 328 8.96 11.79 -23.37
CA GLU A 328 8.75 10.82 -22.29
C GLU A 328 8.66 11.47 -20.91
N ILE A 329 9.44 12.53 -20.63
CA ILE A 329 9.30 13.33 -19.40
C ILE A 329 7.90 13.93 -19.30
N ARG A 330 7.38 14.54 -20.38
CA ARG A 330 5.99 15.07 -20.39
C ARG A 330 4.97 13.98 -20.08
N LYS A 331 5.17 12.77 -20.61
CA LYS A 331 4.30 11.62 -20.34
C LYS A 331 4.38 11.17 -18.88
N LEU A 332 5.57 11.23 -18.26
CA LEU A 332 5.77 11.00 -16.83
C LEU A 332 5.01 12.04 -15.98
N THR A 333 5.11 13.32 -16.34
CA THR A 333 4.40 14.40 -15.65
C THR A 333 2.88 14.19 -15.68
N ILE A 334 2.32 13.79 -16.82
CA ILE A 334 0.89 13.50 -16.94
C ILE A 334 0.47 12.32 -16.05
N MET A 335 1.23 11.23 -15.99
CA MET A 335 0.88 10.12 -15.09
C MET A 335 1.04 10.49 -13.62
N ASN A 336 2.06 11.28 -13.27
CA ASN A 336 2.23 11.80 -11.92
C ASN A 336 1.03 12.67 -11.51
N PHE A 337 0.47 13.45 -12.45
CA PHE A 337 -0.76 14.21 -12.21
C PHE A 337 -1.95 13.29 -11.87
N PHE A 338 -2.15 12.20 -12.61
CA PHE A 338 -3.22 11.22 -12.32
C PHE A 338 -3.05 10.50 -10.97
N VAL A 339 -1.82 10.40 -10.47
CA VAL A 339 -1.50 9.81 -9.15
C VAL A 339 -1.57 10.84 -8.02
N SER A 340 -1.60 12.13 -8.35
CA SER A 340 -1.62 13.19 -7.35
C SER A 340 -2.90 13.17 -6.50
N TYR A 341 -2.75 13.47 -5.21
CA TYR A 341 -3.89 13.60 -4.30
C TYR A 341 -4.88 14.69 -4.74
N LYS A 342 -4.39 15.76 -5.39
CA LYS A 342 -5.21 16.86 -5.93
C LYS A 342 -6.19 16.37 -6.99
N PHE A 343 -5.69 15.59 -7.96
CA PHE A 343 -6.54 15.02 -9.00
C PHE A 343 -7.60 14.10 -8.41
N LEU A 344 -7.21 13.28 -7.43
CA LEU A 344 -8.11 12.30 -6.82
C LEU A 344 -9.18 12.95 -5.96
N LEU A 345 -8.82 13.96 -5.16
CA LEU A 345 -9.77 14.76 -4.40
C LEU A 345 -10.74 15.50 -5.33
N LEU A 346 -10.27 16.01 -6.46
CA LEU A 346 -11.12 16.63 -7.48
C LEU A 346 -12.11 15.63 -8.09
N VAL A 347 -11.65 14.44 -8.52
CA VAL A 347 -12.54 13.40 -9.08
C VAL A 347 -13.55 12.91 -8.03
N TYR A 348 -13.12 12.74 -6.79
CA TYR A 348 -13.99 12.39 -5.67
C TYR A 348 -15.07 13.46 -5.46
N ALA A 349 -14.69 14.74 -5.39
CA ALA A 349 -15.63 15.84 -5.24
C ALA A 349 -16.63 15.93 -6.41
N ILE A 350 -16.15 15.75 -7.65
CA ILE A 350 -17.02 15.72 -8.84
C ILE A 350 -18.03 14.56 -8.75
N ALA A 351 -17.60 13.36 -8.34
CA ALA A 351 -18.50 12.23 -8.20
C ALA A 351 -19.60 12.47 -7.15
N PHE A 352 -19.26 13.12 -6.02
CA PHE A 352 -20.25 13.52 -5.00
C PHE A 352 -21.25 14.55 -5.54
N VAL A 353 -20.76 15.57 -6.26
CA VAL A 353 -21.63 16.58 -6.90
C VAL A 353 -22.57 15.92 -7.92
N VAL A 354 -22.07 14.97 -8.71
CA VAL A 354 -22.89 14.21 -9.66
C VAL A 354 -23.95 13.38 -8.93
N GLY A 355 -23.61 12.67 -7.85
CA GLY A 355 -24.57 11.91 -7.04
C GLY A 355 -25.68 12.80 -6.45
N VAL A 356 -25.31 13.97 -5.91
CA VAL A 356 -26.29 14.97 -5.42
C VAL A 356 -27.16 15.52 -6.56
N ALA A 357 -26.57 15.78 -7.74
CA ALA A 357 -27.32 16.26 -8.89
C ALA A 357 -28.33 15.22 -9.38
N ILE A 358 -27.95 13.94 -9.44
CA ILE A 358 -28.85 12.82 -9.79
C ILE A 358 -29.99 12.75 -8.77
N TRP A 359 -29.68 12.80 -7.47
CA TRP A 359 -30.69 12.82 -6.41
C TRP A 359 -31.68 13.99 -6.56
N LEU A 360 -31.19 15.21 -6.80
CA LEU A 360 -32.04 16.40 -7.01
C LEU A 360 -32.93 16.27 -8.25
N ILE A 361 -32.39 15.78 -9.37
CA ILE A 361 -33.14 15.60 -10.61
C ILE A 361 -34.25 14.56 -10.39
N LEU A 362 -33.93 13.40 -9.81
CA LEU A 362 -34.91 12.34 -9.56
C LEU A 362 -35.98 12.79 -8.55
N GLY A 363 -35.59 13.49 -7.49
CA GLY A 363 -36.53 14.05 -6.51
C GLY A 363 -37.46 15.09 -7.12
N THR A 364 -36.95 15.95 -8.01
CA THR A 364 -37.77 16.94 -8.73
C THR A 364 -38.75 16.26 -9.69
N ILE A 365 -38.29 15.25 -10.45
CA ILE A 365 -39.13 14.48 -11.37
C ILE A 365 -40.26 13.78 -10.61
N GLU A 366 -39.95 13.14 -9.48
CA GLU A 366 -40.97 12.48 -8.64
C GLU A 366 -42.03 13.48 -8.16
N GLU A 367 -41.59 14.65 -7.67
CA GLU A 367 -42.50 15.67 -7.14
C GLU A 367 -43.39 16.28 -8.24
N VAL A 368 -42.84 16.49 -9.45
CA VAL A 368 -43.63 16.94 -10.61
C VAL A 368 -44.64 15.88 -11.05
N ILE A 369 -44.24 14.61 -11.12
CA ILE A 369 -45.13 13.50 -11.52
C ILE A 369 -46.25 13.25 -10.49
N TYR A 370 -45.95 13.47 -9.21
CA TYR A 370 -46.91 13.36 -8.13
C TYR A 370 -47.93 14.50 -8.21
N ASN A 371 -47.46 15.75 -8.31
CA ASN A 371 -48.33 16.93 -8.37
C ASN A 371 -49.15 17.04 -9.66
N ALA A 372 -48.67 16.47 -10.77
CA ALA A 372 -49.42 16.42 -12.03
C ALA A 372 -50.54 15.35 -12.04
N SER A 373 -50.55 14.43 -11.08
CA SER A 373 -51.54 13.37 -11.03
C SER A 373 -52.83 13.82 -10.34
N THR A 374 -53.96 13.64 -11.00
CA THR A 374 -55.29 13.84 -10.39
C THR A 374 -55.77 12.63 -9.58
N ASP A 375 -55.10 11.48 -9.68
CA ASP A 375 -55.50 10.27 -8.96
C ASP A 375 -55.00 10.30 -7.49
N PRO A 376 -55.91 10.31 -6.49
CA PRO A 376 -55.55 10.33 -5.07
C PRO A 376 -54.87 9.03 -4.62
N ASN A 377 -54.97 7.94 -5.38
CA ASN A 377 -54.38 6.63 -5.04
C ASN A 377 -53.03 6.39 -5.74
N LYS A 378 -52.49 7.37 -6.45
CA LYS A 378 -51.21 7.21 -7.15
C LYS A 378 -50.07 7.07 -6.15
N LYS A 379 -49.45 5.90 -6.14
CA LYS A 379 -48.23 5.64 -5.35
C LYS A 379 -47.05 6.43 -5.92
N ARG A 380 -46.19 6.91 -5.01
CA ARG A 380 -44.89 7.49 -5.39
C ARG A 380 -43.97 6.40 -5.93
N LEU A 381 -43.02 6.79 -6.78
CA LEU A 381 -42.19 5.84 -7.54
C LEU A 381 -41.01 5.33 -6.70
N PHE A 382 -40.35 6.24 -5.98
CA PHE A 382 -39.10 5.95 -5.26
C PHE A 382 -39.32 5.69 -3.77
N LEU A 383 -40.37 6.27 -3.19
CA LEU A 383 -40.68 6.18 -1.76
C LEU A 383 -42.10 5.65 -1.53
N LEU A 384 -42.29 4.94 -0.42
CA LEU A 384 -43.61 4.42 -0.04
C LEU A 384 -44.58 5.57 0.24
N GLU A 385 -44.17 6.48 1.11
CA GLU A 385 -44.89 7.70 1.49
C GLU A 385 -43.88 8.84 1.73
N GLY A 386 -44.26 10.06 1.37
CA GLY A 386 -43.38 11.23 1.37
C GLY A 386 -42.54 11.36 0.09
N GLY A 387 -42.10 12.59 -0.22
CA GLY A 387 -41.21 12.87 -1.35
C GLY A 387 -39.74 12.84 -0.96
N MET A 388 -38.84 12.67 -1.93
CA MET A 388 -37.40 12.67 -1.69
C MET A 388 -36.87 13.97 -1.05
N LEU A 389 -37.59 15.09 -1.18
CA LEU A 389 -37.21 16.40 -0.64
C LEU A 389 -37.91 16.74 0.70
N VAL A 390 -38.52 15.76 1.35
CA VAL A 390 -39.25 15.91 2.62
C VAL A 390 -38.29 15.69 3.79
N PHE A 391 -38.21 16.66 4.72
CA PHE A 391 -37.24 16.64 5.84
C PHE A 391 -37.88 16.62 7.23
N ASP A 392 -39.20 16.77 7.32
CA ASP A 392 -39.97 16.81 8.56
C ASP A 392 -40.32 15.42 9.11
N ARG A 393 -40.22 14.37 8.29
CA ARG A 393 -40.57 12.99 8.64
C ARG A 393 -39.72 11.95 7.94
N GLY A 394 -39.80 10.74 8.46
CA GLY A 394 -39.21 9.54 7.90
C GLY A 394 -39.93 8.99 6.67
N CYS A 395 -39.23 8.12 5.95
CA CYS A 395 -39.77 7.39 4.81
C CYS A 395 -39.15 5.99 4.67
N GLY A 396 -39.87 5.11 3.97
CA GLY A 396 -39.41 3.79 3.52
C GLY A 396 -38.93 3.81 2.07
N PHE A 397 -37.97 2.96 1.74
CA PHE A 397 -37.51 2.80 0.35
C PHE A 397 -38.40 1.82 -0.40
N THR A 398 -38.71 2.13 -1.65
CA THR A 398 -39.31 1.15 -2.57
C THR A 398 -38.22 0.26 -3.17
N THR A 399 -38.63 -0.90 -3.68
CA THR A 399 -37.79 -1.80 -4.47
C THR A 399 -37.13 -1.09 -5.67
N THR A 400 -37.81 -0.11 -6.26
CA THR A 400 -37.28 0.69 -7.39
C THR A 400 -36.05 1.49 -6.99
N THR A 401 -36.04 2.11 -5.81
CA THR A 401 -34.88 2.86 -5.31
C THR A 401 -33.70 1.93 -5.04
N ILE A 402 -33.95 0.77 -4.44
CA ILE A 402 -32.92 -0.26 -4.22
C ILE A 402 -32.32 -0.70 -5.56
N LEU A 403 -33.13 -0.89 -6.61
CA LEU A 403 -32.68 -1.26 -7.94
C LEU A 403 -31.80 -0.17 -8.58
N ILE A 404 -32.19 1.10 -8.48
CA ILE A 404 -31.42 2.23 -9.03
C ILE A 404 -30.04 2.32 -8.37
N VAL A 405 -30.00 2.29 -7.04
CA VAL A 405 -28.73 2.31 -6.29
C VAL A 405 -27.91 1.06 -6.57
N GLY A 406 -28.56 -0.10 -6.74
CA GLY A 406 -27.92 -1.35 -7.14
C GLY A 406 -27.28 -1.28 -8.53
N LEU A 407 -27.93 -0.64 -9.51
CA LEU A 407 -27.38 -0.40 -10.84
C LEU A 407 -26.19 0.57 -10.81
N GLU A 408 -26.28 1.63 -9.99
CA GLU A 408 -25.17 2.56 -9.78
C GLU A 408 -23.97 1.85 -9.14
N ALA A 409 -24.19 1.05 -8.10
CA ALA A 409 -23.15 0.23 -7.48
C ALA A 409 -22.53 -0.76 -8.47
N LEU A 410 -23.33 -1.40 -9.33
CA LEU A 410 -22.83 -2.31 -10.36
C LEU A 410 -21.88 -1.61 -11.34
N PHE A 411 -22.19 -0.36 -11.74
CA PHE A 411 -21.31 0.44 -12.60
C PHE A 411 -19.92 0.64 -11.96
N TYR A 412 -19.87 0.98 -10.67
CA TYR A 412 -18.61 1.14 -9.95
C TYR A 412 -17.85 -0.19 -9.75
N ILE A 413 -18.55 -1.30 -9.49
CA ILE A 413 -17.95 -2.64 -9.43
C ILE A 413 -17.26 -3.00 -10.76
N VAL A 414 -17.87 -2.66 -11.91
CA VAL A 414 -17.26 -2.90 -13.22
C VAL A 414 -15.96 -2.10 -13.39
N ILE A 415 -15.95 -0.82 -13.00
CA ILE A 415 -14.75 0.02 -13.03
C ILE A 415 -13.66 -0.57 -12.12
N GLU A 416 -14.03 -1.01 -10.93
CA GLU A 416 -13.12 -1.60 -9.96
C GLU A 416 -12.50 -2.90 -10.46
N ILE A 417 -13.29 -3.81 -11.04
CA ILE A 417 -12.80 -5.03 -11.68
C ILE A 417 -11.82 -4.71 -12.82
N ALA A 418 -12.10 -3.70 -13.64
CA ALA A 418 -11.19 -3.27 -14.69
C ALA A 418 -9.83 -2.82 -14.14
N PHE A 419 -9.82 -2.02 -13.07
CA PHE A 419 -8.57 -1.62 -12.41
C PHE A 419 -7.88 -2.75 -11.65
N LEU A 420 -8.63 -3.72 -11.13
CA LEU A 420 -8.08 -4.93 -10.53
C LEU A 420 -7.31 -5.75 -11.59
N ILE A 421 -7.92 -5.95 -12.77
CA ILE A 421 -7.26 -6.62 -13.91
C ILE A 421 -5.99 -5.87 -14.31
N LEU A 422 -6.04 -4.54 -14.44
CA LEU A 422 -4.86 -3.73 -14.71
C LEU A 422 -3.78 -3.88 -13.62
N SER A 423 -4.19 -3.96 -12.36
CA SER A 423 -3.29 -4.15 -11.22
C SER A 423 -2.63 -5.53 -11.20
N PHE A 424 -3.24 -6.57 -11.76
CA PHE A 424 -2.58 -7.88 -11.91
C PHE A 424 -1.35 -7.81 -12.82
N PHE A 425 -1.33 -6.91 -13.80
CA PHE A 425 -0.14 -6.69 -14.65
C PHE A 425 0.98 -5.90 -13.97
N ALA A 426 0.75 -5.30 -12.80
CA ALA A 426 1.84 -4.67 -12.05
C ALA A 426 2.74 -5.76 -11.44
N ASP A 427 4.04 -5.75 -11.69
CA ASP A 427 4.91 -6.76 -11.09
C ASP A 427 5.05 -6.56 -9.57
N ARG A 428 5.01 -7.67 -8.83
CA ARG A 428 5.21 -7.84 -7.38
C ARG A 428 4.69 -6.71 -6.47
N ASP A 429 3.65 -7.04 -5.74
CA ASP A 429 3.11 -6.19 -4.68
C ASP A 429 3.80 -6.44 -3.34
N THR A 430 4.78 -5.59 -3.01
CA THR A 430 5.59 -5.70 -1.78
C THR A 430 4.74 -5.62 -0.50
N TRP A 431 3.62 -4.91 -0.52
CA TRP A 431 2.81 -4.63 0.67
C TRP A 431 1.47 -5.37 0.70
N SER A 432 1.27 -6.35 -0.19
CA SER A 432 0.04 -7.15 -0.31
C SER A 432 -1.25 -6.32 -0.53
N ILE A 433 -1.15 -5.10 -1.05
CA ILE A 433 -2.27 -4.20 -1.39
C ILE A 433 -3.26 -4.86 -2.36
N LYS A 434 -2.79 -5.66 -3.32
CA LYS A 434 -3.62 -6.41 -4.27
C LYS A 434 -4.44 -7.50 -3.60
N LYS A 435 -3.84 -8.19 -2.62
CA LYS A 435 -4.55 -9.23 -1.86
C LYS A 435 -5.64 -8.59 -1.02
N GLU A 436 -5.33 -7.48 -0.35
CA GLU A 436 -6.31 -6.66 0.39
C GLU A 436 -7.48 -6.24 -0.52
N ALA A 437 -7.19 -5.66 -1.69
CA ALA A 437 -8.21 -5.21 -2.64
C ALA A 437 -9.04 -6.38 -3.21
N LEU A 438 -8.41 -7.51 -3.54
CA LEU A 438 -9.11 -8.70 -4.02
C LEU A 438 -10.10 -9.23 -2.97
N ILE A 439 -9.68 -9.32 -1.71
CA ILE A 439 -10.53 -9.75 -0.60
C ILE A 439 -11.73 -8.80 -0.46
N LEU A 440 -11.50 -7.49 -0.52
CA LEU A 440 -12.55 -6.50 -0.41
C LEU A 440 -13.56 -6.57 -1.55
N ILE A 441 -13.10 -6.71 -2.79
CA ILE A 441 -13.98 -6.85 -3.96
C ILE A 441 -14.89 -8.08 -3.83
N VAL A 442 -14.37 -9.20 -3.30
CA VAL A 442 -15.18 -10.39 -3.05
C VAL A 442 -16.26 -10.12 -2.01
N PHE A 443 -15.91 -9.52 -0.87
CA PHE A 443 -16.88 -9.16 0.17
C PHE A 443 -17.89 -8.11 -0.29
N GLN A 444 -17.46 -7.16 -1.12
CA GLN A 444 -18.30 -6.12 -1.71
C GLN A 444 -19.33 -6.73 -2.64
N PHE A 445 -18.90 -7.63 -3.53
CA PHE A 445 -19.80 -8.33 -4.44
C PHE A 445 -20.82 -9.18 -3.67
N ILE A 446 -20.38 -9.94 -2.67
CA ILE A 446 -21.27 -10.71 -1.79
C ILE A 446 -22.26 -9.79 -1.08
N GLY A 447 -21.78 -8.69 -0.48
CA GLY A 447 -22.62 -7.71 0.22
C GLY A 447 -23.66 -7.04 -0.70
N ALA A 448 -23.26 -6.68 -1.92
CA ALA A 448 -24.14 -6.10 -2.93
C ALA A 448 -25.22 -7.10 -3.39
N VAL A 449 -24.85 -8.36 -3.65
CA VAL A 449 -25.81 -9.42 -4.01
C VAL A 449 -26.80 -9.67 -2.88
N ILE A 450 -26.32 -9.78 -1.63
CA ILE A 450 -27.20 -9.95 -0.46
C ILE A 450 -28.15 -8.76 -0.35
N PHE A 451 -27.64 -7.53 -0.45
CA PHE A 451 -28.45 -6.32 -0.36
C PHE A 451 -29.55 -6.27 -1.43
N ILE A 452 -29.21 -6.54 -2.69
CA ILE A 452 -30.19 -6.55 -3.80
C ILE A 452 -31.20 -7.69 -3.61
N VAL A 453 -30.74 -8.93 -3.43
CA VAL A 453 -31.62 -10.10 -3.35
C VAL A 453 -32.57 -10.00 -2.16
N VAL A 454 -32.06 -9.65 -0.97
CA VAL A 454 -32.88 -9.48 0.23
C VAL A 454 -33.83 -8.28 0.06
N GLY A 455 -33.37 -7.17 -0.51
CA GLY A 455 -34.19 -5.98 -0.76
C GLY A 455 -35.31 -6.17 -1.79
N MET A 456 -35.22 -7.19 -2.65
CA MET A 456 -36.26 -7.53 -3.64
C MET A 456 -37.45 -8.30 -3.06
N PHE A 457 -37.32 -8.90 -1.87
CA PHE A 457 -38.43 -9.66 -1.28
C PHE A 457 -39.41 -8.74 -0.55
N ASN A 458 -40.71 -8.89 -0.82
CA ASN A 458 -41.77 -8.12 -0.14
C ASN A 458 -41.80 -8.35 1.38
N ILE A 459 -41.43 -9.55 1.86
CA ILE A 459 -41.35 -9.83 3.29
C ILE A 459 -40.30 -8.96 3.99
N THR A 460 -39.30 -8.51 3.24
CA THR A 460 -38.26 -7.64 3.76
C THR A 460 -38.80 -6.28 4.13
N GLU A 461 -39.64 -5.71 3.28
CA GLU A 461 -40.32 -4.44 3.51
C GLU A 461 -41.30 -4.50 4.68
N ILE A 462 -42.02 -5.62 4.83
CA ILE A 462 -43.10 -5.78 5.83
C ILE A 462 -42.58 -6.17 7.21
N LEU A 463 -41.46 -6.91 7.28
CA LEU A 463 -40.98 -7.54 8.51
C LEU A 463 -39.46 -7.48 8.68
N LEU A 464 -38.71 -8.01 7.71
CA LEU A 464 -37.29 -8.33 7.95
C LEU A 464 -36.46 -7.07 8.23
N ASP A 465 -36.67 -5.97 7.50
CA ASP A 465 -35.90 -4.74 7.71
C ASP A 465 -36.08 -4.22 9.14
N TYR A 466 -37.28 -4.33 9.71
CA TYR A 466 -37.57 -3.91 11.09
C TYR A 466 -36.92 -4.77 12.16
N LEU A 467 -36.56 -6.02 11.86
CA LEU A 467 -35.83 -6.91 12.77
C LEU A 467 -34.31 -6.81 12.54
N VAL A 468 -33.91 -7.02 11.29
CA VAL A 468 -32.53 -7.00 10.82
C VAL A 468 -32.46 -6.07 9.61
N PRO A 469 -31.97 -4.82 9.79
CA PRO A 469 -31.92 -3.86 8.72
C PRO A 469 -31.17 -4.41 7.51
N THR A 470 -31.77 -4.33 6.34
CA THR A 470 -31.18 -4.80 5.06
C THR A 470 -29.85 -4.13 4.76
N GLY A 471 -29.74 -2.85 5.13
CA GLY A 471 -28.49 -2.08 5.04
C GLY A 471 -27.33 -2.65 5.85
N LEU A 472 -27.58 -3.55 6.81
CA LEU A 472 -26.56 -4.16 7.65
C LEU A 472 -25.48 -4.87 6.83
N ALA A 473 -25.84 -5.52 5.71
CA ALA A 473 -24.87 -6.15 4.82
C ALA A 473 -23.85 -5.14 4.26
N LEU A 474 -24.33 -3.96 3.84
CA LEU A 474 -23.49 -2.88 3.33
C LEU A 474 -22.66 -2.24 4.46
N TRP A 475 -23.24 -2.07 5.65
CA TRP A 475 -22.52 -1.48 6.80
C TRP A 475 -21.43 -2.39 7.33
N VAL A 476 -21.67 -3.71 7.38
CA VAL A 476 -20.65 -4.70 7.73
C VAL A 476 -19.53 -4.71 6.70
N TYR A 477 -19.85 -4.61 5.40
CA TYR A 477 -18.81 -4.45 4.38
C TYR A 477 -17.97 -3.17 4.61
N ASN A 478 -18.59 -2.01 4.85
CA ASN A 478 -17.87 -0.76 5.14
C ASN A 478 -16.99 -0.87 6.39
N TYR A 479 -17.45 -1.60 7.41
CA TYR A 479 -16.67 -1.89 8.59
C TYR A 479 -15.45 -2.76 8.25
N LEU A 480 -15.64 -3.82 7.46
CA LEU A 480 -14.55 -4.67 6.96
C LEU A 480 -13.58 -3.88 6.10
N GLU A 481 -14.05 -2.93 5.29
CA GLU A 481 -13.19 -2.06 4.48
C GLU A 481 -12.25 -1.24 5.36
N VAL A 482 -12.77 -0.54 6.38
CA VAL A 482 -11.91 0.20 7.32
C VAL A 482 -10.94 -0.73 8.03
N TRP A 483 -11.41 -1.92 8.43
CA TRP A 483 -10.57 -2.89 9.13
C TRP A 483 -9.40 -3.39 8.26
N VAL A 484 -9.67 -3.80 7.02
CA VAL A 484 -8.66 -4.32 6.09
C VAL A 484 -7.77 -3.20 5.55
N CYS A 485 -8.33 -2.06 5.16
CA CYS A 485 -7.60 -0.99 4.48
C CYS A 485 -6.79 -0.12 5.43
N VAL A 486 -7.24 0.04 6.67
CA VAL A 486 -6.69 1.01 7.61
C VAL A 486 -6.14 0.34 8.85
N THR A 487 -6.96 -0.46 9.54
CA THR A 487 -6.57 -1.07 10.82
C THR A 487 -5.42 -2.06 10.63
N LEU A 488 -5.49 -2.97 9.65
CA LEU A 488 -4.45 -3.96 9.41
C LEU A 488 -3.07 -3.34 9.07
N PRO A 489 -2.93 -2.37 8.14
CA PRO A 489 -1.63 -1.74 7.87
C PRO A 489 -1.02 -1.03 9.08
N VAL A 490 -1.84 -0.41 9.93
CA VAL A 490 -1.40 0.20 11.19
C VAL A 490 -0.88 -0.87 12.16
N LEU A 491 -1.61 -1.98 12.31
CA LEU A 491 -1.18 -3.10 13.17
C LEU A 491 0.12 -3.73 12.66
N TYR A 492 0.28 -3.89 11.34
CA TYR A 492 1.53 -4.37 10.74
C TYR A 492 2.69 -3.41 11.00
N ALA A 493 2.47 -2.10 10.92
CA ALA A 493 3.48 -1.11 11.27
C ALA A 493 3.90 -1.20 12.75
N ILE A 494 2.94 -1.32 13.68
CA ILE A 494 3.22 -1.48 15.11
C ILE A 494 4.03 -2.76 15.37
N ARG A 495 3.64 -3.88 14.75
CA ARG A 495 4.33 -5.16 14.90
C ARG A 495 5.75 -5.13 14.33
N SER A 496 5.95 -4.48 13.18
CA SER A 496 7.27 -4.31 12.57
C SER A 496 8.22 -3.54 13.49
N ASP A 497 7.75 -2.45 14.08
CA ASP A 497 8.56 -1.64 15.01
C ASP A 497 8.91 -2.40 16.30
N ALA A 498 8.00 -3.23 16.81
CA ALA A 498 8.28 -4.10 17.95
C ALA A 498 9.36 -5.13 17.61
N SER A 499 9.26 -5.78 16.45
CA SER A 499 10.24 -6.76 15.99
C SER A 499 11.62 -6.14 15.72
N GLN A 500 11.70 -4.89 15.29
CA GLN A 500 12.98 -4.20 15.11
C GLN A 500 13.67 -3.89 16.44
N LYS A 501 12.91 -3.46 17.46
CA LYS A 501 13.44 -3.21 18.80
C LYS A 501 14.04 -4.46 19.43
N ASP A 502 13.37 -5.60 19.28
CA ASP A 502 13.87 -6.88 19.81
C ASP A 502 15.21 -7.27 19.18
N SER A 503 15.37 -7.05 17.86
CA SER A 503 16.64 -7.29 17.16
C SER A 503 17.76 -6.36 17.65
N THR A 504 17.47 -5.08 17.89
CA THR A 504 18.45 -4.12 18.42
C THR A 504 18.86 -4.46 19.86
N ILE A 505 17.93 -4.93 20.70
CA ILE A 505 18.23 -5.35 22.07
C ILE A 505 19.13 -6.59 22.06
N ALA A 506 18.83 -7.57 21.20
CA ALA A 506 19.64 -8.77 21.06
C ALA A 506 21.08 -8.44 20.61
N GLU A 507 21.25 -7.55 19.63
CA GLU A 507 22.57 -7.14 19.15
C GLU A 507 23.39 -6.38 20.22
N ASN A 508 22.75 -5.53 21.01
CA ASN A 508 23.42 -4.82 22.11
C ASN A 508 23.82 -5.75 23.26
N HIS A 509 23.04 -6.80 23.54
CA HIS A 509 23.36 -7.76 24.60
C HIS A 509 24.58 -8.63 24.25
N ASP A 510 24.73 -9.03 22.98
CA ASP A 510 25.90 -9.79 22.52
C ASP A 510 27.20 -8.96 22.57
N MET A 511 27.10 -7.63 22.42
CA MET A 511 28.25 -6.74 22.51
C MET A 511 28.71 -6.46 23.94
N GLN A 512 27.86 -6.70 24.94
CA GLN A 512 28.15 -6.47 26.36
C GLN A 512 28.46 -7.74 27.16
N ALA A 513 28.52 -8.93 26.52
CA ALA A 513 28.97 -10.14 27.19
C ALA A 513 30.40 -9.90 27.73
N PRO A 514 30.59 -9.77 29.06
CA PRO A 514 31.85 -9.34 29.63
C PRO A 514 32.88 -10.42 29.34
N LEU A 515 33.93 -10.04 28.61
CA LEU A 515 35.20 -10.76 28.61
C LEU A 515 35.62 -10.87 30.08
N SER A 516 35.32 -12.02 30.69
CA SER A 516 35.87 -12.40 31.98
C SER A 516 37.38 -12.53 31.77
N ILE A 517 38.08 -11.45 32.12
CA ILE A 517 39.52 -11.38 32.24
C ILE A 517 39.90 -12.39 33.33
N HIS A 518 40.27 -13.59 32.90
CA HIS A 518 40.89 -14.60 33.73
C HIS A 518 42.28 -14.86 33.19
N GLY A 519 43.30 -14.49 33.98
CA GLY A 519 44.69 -14.90 33.77
C GLY A 519 45.63 -13.74 33.46
N THR A 520 46.16 -13.14 34.52
CA THR A 520 47.42 -12.40 34.55
C THR A 520 48.55 -13.24 33.97
N HIS A 521 49.11 -12.83 32.83
CA HIS A 521 50.45 -13.22 32.42
C HIS A 521 51.09 -12.04 31.68
N ASP A 522 52.10 -11.47 32.30
CA ASP A 522 52.92 -10.39 31.75
C ASP A 522 53.64 -10.90 30.50
N VAL A 523 53.29 -10.34 29.33
CA VAL A 523 53.98 -10.60 28.06
C VAL A 523 54.25 -9.26 27.39
N GLU A 524 55.54 -9.03 27.10
CA GLU A 524 56.09 -7.84 26.44
C GLU A 524 55.36 -7.47 25.14
N LEU A 525 55.05 -6.18 25.00
CA LEU A 525 54.46 -5.58 23.81
C LEU A 525 55.45 -5.57 22.63
N PRO A 526 55.10 -6.12 21.45
CA PRO A 526 55.79 -5.84 20.21
C PRO A 526 55.36 -4.46 19.65
N PRO A 527 56.20 -3.85 18.78
CA PRO A 527 56.01 -2.48 18.30
C PRO A 527 54.78 -2.37 17.40
N VAL A 528 54.03 -1.29 17.62
CA VAL A 528 52.85 -0.84 16.87
C VAL A 528 53.21 -0.67 15.39
N THR A 529 53.03 -1.73 14.60
CA THR A 529 52.93 -1.62 13.15
C THR A 529 51.55 -1.08 12.81
N THR A 530 51.55 -0.03 11.99
CA THR A 530 50.38 0.65 11.42
C THR A 530 49.30 -0.34 11.00
N VAL A 531 48.27 -0.50 11.84
CA VAL A 531 47.06 -1.24 11.53
C VAL A 531 46.39 -0.48 10.39
N GLN A 532 46.50 -1.01 9.18
CA GLN A 532 45.63 -0.58 8.09
C GLN A 532 44.20 -0.81 8.56
N ASP A 533 43.48 0.29 8.79
CA ASP A 533 42.04 0.32 9.00
C ASP A 533 41.37 -0.28 7.77
N THR A 534 41.31 -1.61 7.74
CA THR A 534 40.30 -2.35 7.00
C THR A 534 38.99 -2.07 7.72
N SER A 535 38.49 -0.85 7.52
CA SER A 535 37.16 -0.40 7.93
C SER A 535 36.21 -1.53 7.60
N ARG A 536 35.58 -2.11 8.63
CA ARG A 536 34.71 -3.28 8.50
C ARG A 536 33.67 -3.01 7.41
N GLU A 537 33.91 -3.55 6.22
CA GLU A 537 32.99 -3.40 5.10
C GLU A 537 31.63 -3.96 5.51
N SER A 538 30.59 -3.13 5.33
CA SER A 538 29.24 -3.54 5.70
C SER A 538 28.77 -4.71 4.82
N GLY A 539 27.89 -5.56 5.35
CA GLY A 539 27.31 -6.66 4.56
C GLY A 539 26.60 -6.16 3.28
N LEU A 540 26.01 -4.96 3.35
CA LEU A 540 25.42 -4.27 2.20
C LEU A 540 26.47 -3.93 1.13
N GLU A 541 27.60 -3.34 1.52
CA GLU A 541 28.67 -3.01 0.57
C GLU A 541 29.24 -4.25 -0.11
N LYS A 542 29.42 -5.36 0.62
CA LYS A 542 29.87 -6.63 0.03
C LYS A 542 28.93 -7.10 -1.08
N ILE A 543 27.62 -6.96 -0.85
CA ILE A 543 26.58 -7.31 -1.82
C ILE A 543 26.55 -6.35 -3.01
N LEU A 544 26.80 -5.07 -2.80
CA LEU A 544 26.87 -4.08 -3.87
C LEU A 544 28.15 -4.22 -4.71
N LYS A 545 29.26 -4.70 -4.13
CA LYS A 545 30.52 -4.95 -4.84
C LYS A 545 30.49 -6.20 -5.72
N ASN A 546 29.71 -7.22 -5.34
CA ASN A 546 29.55 -8.43 -6.14
C ASN A 546 28.51 -8.21 -7.25
N LYS A 547 28.91 -8.39 -8.51
CA LYS A 547 28.06 -8.15 -9.69
C LYS A 547 26.75 -8.92 -9.68
N LYS A 548 26.78 -10.20 -9.29
CA LYS A 548 25.57 -11.05 -9.28
C LYS A 548 24.56 -10.56 -8.25
N THR A 549 25.02 -10.30 -7.03
CA THR A 549 24.17 -9.84 -5.94
C THR A 549 23.73 -8.38 -6.12
N PHE A 550 24.56 -7.56 -6.77
CA PHE A 550 24.18 -6.21 -7.18
C PHE A 550 22.98 -6.22 -8.12
N GLU A 551 22.96 -7.07 -9.14
CA GLU A 551 21.81 -7.18 -10.06
C GLU A 551 20.54 -7.66 -9.34
N ILE A 552 20.66 -8.58 -8.37
CA ILE A 552 19.54 -9.01 -7.52
C ILE A 552 19.01 -7.82 -6.69
N MET A 553 19.92 -7.05 -6.07
CA MET A 553 19.57 -5.86 -5.28
C MET A 553 18.92 -4.79 -6.15
N LEU A 554 19.46 -4.54 -7.33
CA LEU A 554 18.92 -3.58 -8.29
C LEU A 554 17.53 -4.00 -8.78
N ASP A 555 17.33 -5.26 -9.14
CA ASP A 555 16.02 -5.82 -9.53
C ASP A 555 15.00 -5.74 -8.38
N PHE A 556 15.44 -5.95 -7.14
CA PHE A 556 14.60 -5.76 -5.96
C PHE A 556 14.25 -4.28 -5.71
N ALA A 557 15.21 -3.37 -5.87
CA ALA A 557 15.04 -1.92 -5.75
C ALA A 557 14.03 -1.38 -6.77
N ARG A 558 14.13 -1.85 -8.02
CA ARG A 558 13.23 -1.53 -9.13
C ARG A 558 11.78 -1.89 -8.80
N ARG A 559 11.57 -3.10 -8.26
CA ARG A 559 10.25 -3.58 -7.81
C ARG A 559 9.73 -2.86 -6.56
N SER A 560 10.64 -2.35 -5.75
CA SER A 560 10.31 -1.56 -4.55
C SER A 560 10.19 -0.06 -4.81
N PHE A 561 10.29 0.37 -6.08
CA PHE A 561 10.22 1.77 -6.49
C PHE A 561 11.25 2.69 -5.81
N ALA A 562 12.44 2.14 -5.51
CA ALA A 562 13.57 2.86 -4.92
C ALA A 562 14.92 2.52 -5.59
N PRO A 563 15.04 2.52 -6.94
CA PRO A 563 16.30 2.16 -7.61
C PRO A 563 17.38 3.26 -7.57
N GLU A 564 17.02 4.51 -7.24
CA GLU A 564 17.88 5.68 -7.30
C GLU A 564 19.16 5.54 -6.48
N SER A 565 19.05 5.12 -5.22
CA SER A 565 20.19 4.97 -4.31
C SER A 565 21.15 3.86 -4.76
N VAL A 566 20.63 2.76 -5.33
CA VAL A 566 21.45 1.66 -5.88
C VAL A 566 22.20 2.12 -7.14
N GLN A 567 21.52 2.82 -8.05
CA GLN A 567 22.13 3.30 -9.29
C GLN A 567 23.14 4.41 -9.04
N CYS A 568 22.83 5.37 -8.16
CA CYS A 568 23.75 6.42 -7.77
C CYS A 568 25.03 5.85 -7.14
N TRP A 569 24.90 4.86 -6.24
CA TRP A 569 26.06 4.20 -5.66
C TRP A 569 26.97 3.59 -6.74
N ARG A 570 26.40 2.87 -7.72
CA ARG A 570 27.15 2.30 -8.85
C ARG A 570 27.87 3.38 -9.67
N ASP A 571 27.20 4.49 -9.96
CA ASP A 571 27.78 5.57 -10.76
C ASP A 571 28.88 6.32 -9.99
N ILE A 572 28.77 6.44 -8.66
CA ILE A 572 29.86 6.92 -7.80
C ILE A 572 31.07 5.98 -7.85
N GLN A 573 30.87 4.65 -7.80
CA GLN A 573 31.98 3.70 -7.96
C GLN A 573 32.66 3.84 -9.33
N ARG A 574 31.89 4.07 -10.39
CA ARG A 574 32.42 4.34 -11.74
C ARG A 574 33.18 5.66 -11.81
N PHE A 575 32.66 6.71 -11.19
CA PHE A 575 33.34 8.00 -11.06
C PHE A 575 34.71 7.83 -10.39
N LYS A 576 34.78 7.06 -9.29
CA LYS A 576 36.03 6.75 -8.58
C LYS A 576 37.06 6.05 -9.47
N LYS A 577 36.64 5.27 -10.46
CA LYS A 577 37.52 4.58 -11.43
C LYS A 577 37.81 5.39 -12.69
N THR A 578 37.15 6.54 -12.89
CA THR A 578 37.24 7.32 -14.13
C THR A 578 38.57 8.10 -14.21
N LYS A 579 39.19 8.08 -15.41
CA LYS A 579 40.40 8.86 -15.72
C LYS A 579 40.16 10.36 -15.49
N ARG A 580 41.21 11.09 -15.12
CA ARG A 580 41.15 12.52 -14.75
C ARG A 580 40.42 13.37 -15.80
N SER A 581 40.71 13.18 -17.09
CA SER A 581 40.11 13.95 -18.19
C SER A 581 38.58 13.82 -18.30
N ASN A 582 38.02 12.66 -17.93
CA ASN A 582 36.58 12.39 -18.02
C ASN A 582 35.84 12.61 -16.68
N ARG A 583 36.58 12.88 -15.60
CA ARG A 583 36.03 12.92 -14.24
C ARG A 583 35.00 14.04 -14.05
N LYS A 584 35.28 15.23 -14.61
CA LYS A 584 34.33 16.36 -14.60
C LYS A 584 33.00 16.00 -15.27
N LYS A 585 33.07 15.31 -16.42
CA LYS A 585 31.88 14.87 -17.17
C LYS A 585 31.06 13.86 -16.37
N ALA A 586 31.72 12.87 -15.76
CA ALA A 586 31.07 11.89 -14.90
C ALA A 586 30.43 12.54 -13.66
N ALA A 587 31.12 13.49 -13.01
CA ALA A 587 30.57 14.24 -11.88
C ALA A 587 29.32 15.05 -12.28
N MET A 588 29.37 15.74 -13.41
CA MET A 588 28.24 16.53 -13.90
C MET A 588 27.02 15.65 -14.22
N HIS A 589 27.24 14.43 -14.73
CA HIS A 589 26.17 13.47 -14.89
C HIS A 589 25.53 13.10 -13.55
N ILE A 590 26.32 12.78 -12.53
CA ILE A 590 25.80 12.43 -11.20
C ILE A 590 24.97 13.59 -10.62
N LEU A 591 25.46 14.83 -10.73
CA LEU A 591 24.75 16.02 -10.25
C LEU A 591 23.41 16.24 -10.96
N ASN A 592 23.37 16.06 -12.28
CA ASN A 592 22.18 16.27 -13.08
C ASN A 592 21.16 15.13 -12.94
N ALA A 593 21.62 13.88 -12.83
CA ALA A 593 20.75 12.72 -12.76
C ALA A 593 20.15 12.49 -11.37
N TYR A 594 20.92 12.74 -10.30
CA TYR A 594 20.57 12.34 -8.94
C TYR A 594 20.37 13.50 -7.97
N LEU A 595 21.06 14.62 -8.16
CA LEU A 595 21.08 15.75 -7.20
C LEU A 595 20.32 16.99 -7.70
N THR A 596 19.58 16.88 -8.80
CA THR A 596 18.76 17.96 -9.34
C THR A 596 17.30 17.75 -8.97
N LEU A 597 16.64 18.78 -8.46
CA LEU A 597 15.21 18.74 -8.13
C LEU A 597 14.38 18.41 -9.37
N GLY A 598 13.46 17.44 -9.25
CA GLY A 598 12.63 16.95 -10.33
C GLY A 598 13.37 16.03 -11.32
N ALA A 599 14.65 15.70 -11.06
CA ALA A 599 15.34 14.69 -11.84
C ALA A 599 14.63 13.34 -11.67
N PRO A 600 14.54 12.50 -12.72
CA PRO A 600 13.77 11.28 -12.60
C PRO A 600 14.33 10.26 -11.58
N LEU A 601 15.65 10.30 -11.33
CA LEU A 601 16.39 9.54 -10.31
C LEU A 601 16.82 10.44 -9.14
N GLU A 602 16.08 11.52 -8.87
CA GLU A 602 16.32 12.39 -7.70
C GLU A 602 16.44 11.54 -6.42
N LEU A 603 17.54 11.73 -5.70
CA LEU A 603 17.75 11.08 -4.41
C LEU A 603 16.86 11.70 -3.33
N ASN A 604 16.37 10.86 -2.42
CA ASN A 604 15.66 11.32 -1.24
C ASN A 604 16.64 11.90 -0.19
N MET A 605 17.26 13.04 -0.49
CA MET A 605 18.24 13.73 0.35
C MET A 605 17.72 15.11 0.80
N SER A 606 17.91 15.47 2.07
CA SER A 606 17.58 16.82 2.54
C SER A 606 18.55 17.85 1.98
N ARG A 607 18.04 19.03 1.59
CA ARG A 607 18.85 20.13 1.04
C ARG A 607 19.67 19.73 -0.19
N ILE A 608 19.04 18.92 -1.06
CA ILE A 608 19.69 18.36 -2.24
C ILE A 608 20.28 19.43 -3.17
N GLU A 609 19.57 20.55 -3.34
CA GLU A 609 20.05 21.66 -4.18
C GLU A 609 21.25 22.37 -3.56
N GLU A 610 21.25 22.61 -2.24
CA GLU A 610 22.43 23.16 -1.55
C GLU A 610 23.65 22.23 -1.75
N LYS A 611 23.45 20.91 -1.60
CA LYS A 611 24.52 19.92 -1.80
C LYS A 611 25.01 19.89 -3.24
N LYS A 612 24.11 20.04 -4.22
CA LYS A 612 24.47 20.17 -5.64
C LYS A 612 25.31 21.43 -5.88
N GLN A 613 24.92 22.58 -5.32
CA GLN A 613 25.66 23.84 -5.49
C GLN A 613 27.06 23.75 -4.85
N GLU A 614 27.18 23.16 -3.66
CA GLU A 614 28.47 22.89 -3.00
C GLU A 614 29.41 22.09 -3.93
N LEU A 615 28.91 20.99 -4.50
CA LEU A 615 29.70 20.14 -5.40
C LEU A 615 29.98 20.83 -6.75
N LEU A 616 29.07 21.66 -7.27
CA LEU A 616 29.29 22.45 -8.48
C LEU A 616 30.42 23.46 -8.30
N ILE A 617 30.50 24.14 -7.15
CA ILE A 617 31.59 25.08 -6.85
C ILE A 617 32.94 24.36 -6.86
N ILE A 618 33.02 23.16 -6.27
CA ILE A 618 34.24 22.34 -6.28
C ILE A 618 34.63 21.95 -7.71
N LEU A 619 33.67 21.62 -8.58
CA LEU A 619 33.91 21.28 -9.99
C LEU A 619 34.28 22.49 -10.86
N GLN A 620 33.80 23.69 -10.51
CA GLN A 620 34.14 24.94 -11.21
C GLN A 620 35.55 25.40 -10.86
N ASN A 621 35.98 25.19 -9.61
CA ASN A 621 37.32 25.52 -9.12
C ASN A 621 38.41 24.49 -9.52
N GLU A 622 38.05 23.51 -10.36
CA GLU A 622 39.00 22.55 -10.90
C GLU A 622 40.12 23.26 -11.67
N SER A 623 41.36 22.96 -11.33
CA SER A 623 42.54 23.49 -12.00
C SER A 623 43.55 22.38 -12.29
N LYS A 624 44.55 22.65 -13.12
CA LYS A 624 45.65 21.70 -13.37
C LYS A 624 46.39 21.34 -12.06
N THR A 625 46.44 22.26 -11.10
CA THR A 625 47.07 22.07 -9.79
C THR A 625 46.15 21.43 -8.75
N ASN A 626 44.82 21.52 -8.90
CA ASN A 626 43.85 20.92 -8.00
C ASN A 626 42.89 19.97 -8.75
N PRO A 627 43.29 18.70 -8.97
CA PRO A 627 42.44 17.71 -9.62
C PRO A 627 41.17 17.41 -8.81
N ILE A 628 40.06 17.10 -9.50
CA ILE A 628 38.85 16.60 -8.84
C ILE A 628 39.16 15.34 -8.03
N SER A 629 38.91 15.39 -6.73
CA SER A 629 39.15 14.28 -5.80
C SER A 629 38.28 13.05 -6.12
N HIS A 630 38.82 11.85 -5.88
CA HIS A 630 38.05 10.59 -5.92
C HIS A 630 36.96 10.53 -4.83
N HIS A 631 37.15 11.30 -3.76
CA HIS A 631 36.27 11.34 -2.60
C HIS A 631 35.17 12.41 -2.68
N LEU A 632 35.02 13.06 -3.85
CA LEU A 632 34.06 14.15 -4.05
C LEU A 632 32.63 13.78 -3.63
N PHE A 633 32.23 12.52 -3.80
CA PHE A 633 30.87 12.03 -3.56
C PHE A 633 30.74 11.14 -2.32
N ASP A 634 31.72 11.09 -1.41
CA ASP A 634 31.68 10.17 -0.26
C ASP A 634 30.44 10.41 0.62
N SER A 635 30.12 11.67 0.94
CA SER A 635 28.91 11.99 1.72
C SER A 635 27.61 11.56 1.01
N VAL A 636 27.59 11.60 -0.33
CA VAL A 636 26.42 11.17 -1.13
C VAL A 636 26.34 9.65 -1.17
N GLN A 637 27.49 8.97 -1.25
CA GLN A 637 27.60 7.52 -1.19
C GLN A 637 27.08 6.99 0.16
N ASP A 638 27.49 7.60 1.27
CA ASP A 638 27.05 7.22 2.62
C ASP A 638 25.54 7.39 2.78
N HIS A 639 24.98 8.47 2.24
CA HIS A 639 23.54 8.67 2.20
C HIS A 639 22.84 7.55 1.41
N CYS A 640 23.35 7.17 0.24
CA CYS A 640 22.79 6.07 -0.56
C CYS A 640 22.82 4.74 0.21
N LEU A 641 23.92 4.44 0.92
CA LEU A 641 24.04 3.23 1.74
C LEU A 641 23.03 3.20 2.88
N ASN A 642 22.85 4.33 3.57
CA ASN A 642 21.86 4.47 4.64
C ASN A 642 20.42 4.30 4.12
N ASP A 643 20.09 4.94 2.99
CA ASP A 643 18.77 4.85 2.37
C ASP A 643 18.46 3.42 1.86
N MET A 644 19.48 2.70 1.39
CA MET A 644 19.36 1.29 0.98
C MET A 644 19.23 0.30 2.14
N ALA A 645 19.46 0.68 3.40
CA ALA A 645 19.46 -0.25 4.53
C ALA A 645 18.10 -0.95 4.72
N ASP A 646 16.99 -0.21 4.62
CA ASP A 646 15.64 -0.79 4.69
C ASP A 646 15.34 -1.72 3.50
N LEU A 647 15.74 -1.29 2.29
CA LEU A 647 15.60 -2.09 1.08
C LEU A 647 16.37 -3.41 1.20
N PHE A 648 17.57 -3.36 1.75
CA PHE A 648 18.44 -4.49 1.97
C PHE A 648 17.85 -5.49 2.98
N GLU A 649 17.28 -5.00 4.08
CA GLU A 649 16.63 -5.87 5.07
C GLU A 649 15.39 -6.56 4.49
N ARG A 650 14.59 -5.83 3.70
CA ARG A 650 13.47 -6.43 2.95
C ARG A 650 13.94 -7.47 1.94
N LEU A 651 15.06 -7.24 1.26
CA LEU A 651 15.64 -8.20 0.33
C LEU A 651 16.12 -9.47 1.05
N LYS A 652 16.79 -9.36 2.20
CA LYS A 652 17.21 -10.52 3.01
C LYS A 652 16.01 -11.42 3.37
N ASN A 653 14.89 -10.81 3.74
CA ASN A 653 13.67 -11.54 4.08
C ASN A 653 12.99 -12.17 2.85
N ALA A 654 13.13 -11.55 1.68
CA ALA A 654 12.51 -12.02 0.44
C ALA A 654 13.38 -13.03 -0.35
N ASN A 655 14.69 -13.04 -0.16
CA ASN A 655 15.64 -13.85 -0.93
C ASN A 655 16.60 -14.62 -0.02
N HIS A 656 16.44 -15.94 0.01
CA HIS A 656 17.24 -16.85 0.83
C HIS A 656 18.73 -16.85 0.48
N GLU A 657 19.09 -16.72 -0.81
CA GLU A 657 20.49 -16.69 -1.25
C GLU A 657 21.23 -15.49 -0.64
N ILE A 658 20.58 -14.32 -0.65
CA ILE A 658 21.13 -13.11 -0.04
C ILE A 658 21.28 -13.27 1.47
N TYR A 659 20.28 -13.87 2.12
CA TYR A 659 20.34 -14.15 3.56
C TYR A 659 21.52 -15.05 3.95
N GLU A 660 21.76 -16.13 3.20
CA GLU A 660 22.88 -17.05 3.44
C GLU A 660 24.25 -16.37 3.26
N LEU A 661 24.41 -15.58 2.18
CA LEU A 661 25.66 -14.83 1.93
C LEU A 661 25.99 -13.83 3.04
N VAL A 662 24.96 -13.18 3.60
CA VAL A 662 25.12 -12.26 4.74
C VAL A 662 25.49 -13.04 6.00
N GLN A 663 24.86 -14.18 6.27
CA GLN A 663 25.22 -15.01 7.42
C GLN A 663 26.64 -15.56 7.34
N GLU A 664 27.08 -16.02 6.17
CA GLU A 664 28.43 -16.52 5.96
C GLU A 664 29.48 -15.42 6.20
N SER A 665 29.18 -14.21 5.73
CA SER A 665 30.02 -13.03 5.92
C SER A 665 30.14 -12.59 7.38
N SER A 666 29.09 -12.79 8.19
CA SER A 666 29.08 -12.45 9.62
C SER A 666 29.64 -13.59 10.50
N GLY A 667 29.51 -14.85 10.07
CA GLY A 667 29.88 -16.06 10.83
C GLY A 667 31.29 -16.61 10.57
N GLY A 668 32.04 -16.01 9.64
CA GLY A 668 33.36 -16.48 9.17
C GLY A 668 34.45 -16.60 10.24
N SER A 669 34.25 -16.10 11.46
CA SER A 669 35.25 -16.23 12.53
C SER A 669 35.14 -17.50 13.38
N LEU A 670 34.05 -18.28 13.31
CA LEU A 670 33.82 -19.40 14.25
C LEU A 670 33.79 -20.79 13.62
N LYS A 671 33.39 -20.97 12.36
CA LYS A 671 33.31 -22.31 11.75
C LYS A 671 34.67 -22.90 11.35
N ASN A 672 35.67 -22.09 11.02
CA ASN A 672 37.01 -22.60 10.66
C ASN A 672 37.86 -23.09 11.83
N ARG A 673 37.46 -22.83 13.09
CA ARG A 673 38.16 -23.38 14.27
C ARG A 673 37.75 -24.81 14.64
N LYS A 674 36.58 -25.29 14.21
CA LYS A 674 36.12 -26.65 14.51
C LYS A 674 36.54 -27.69 13.46
N SER A 675 36.81 -27.29 12.22
CA SER A 675 37.30 -28.22 11.19
C SER A 675 38.79 -28.56 11.36
N ASN A 676 39.63 -27.62 11.84
CA ASN A 676 41.06 -27.87 12.00
C ASN A 676 41.47 -28.59 13.31
N ARG A 677 40.51 -28.99 14.16
CA ARG A 677 40.77 -29.82 15.37
C ARG A 677 40.48 -31.32 15.17
N ARG A 678 40.08 -31.75 13.97
CA ARG A 678 39.80 -33.17 13.68
C ARG A 678 40.82 -33.85 12.75
N ALA A 679 41.88 -33.16 12.31
CA ALA A 679 42.91 -33.73 11.43
C ALA A 679 44.10 -34.39 12.15
N THR A 680 44.05 -34.55 13.47
CA THR A 680 44.98 -35.39 14.24
C THR A 680 44.18 -36.22 15.22
N VAL A 681 43.85 -37.45 14.83
CA VAL A 681 43.72 -38.68 15.65
C VAL A 681 42.88 -39.66 14.84
N SER A 682 43.40 -40.90 14.70
CA SER A 682 42.76 -42.13 14.19
C SER A 682 43.24 -42.62 12.82
N VAL A 683 44.49 -43.07 12.78
CA VAL A 683 44.81 -44.36 12.13
C VAL A 683 44.46 -45.44 13.16
N VAL A 684 43.69 -46.45 12.77
CA VAL A 684 43.77 -47.89 13.16
C VAL A 684 42.44 -48.60 12.86
N VAL A 685 42.54 -49.46 11.84
CA VAL A 685 41.97 -50.81 11.70
C VAL A 685 40.46 -51.01 11.46
N ALA A 686 40.23 -51.60 10.28
CA ALA A 686 39.01 -52.22 9.77
C ALA A 686 38.54 -53.44 10.60
N VAL A 687 37.28 -53.83 10.47
CA VAL A 687 36.84 -55.18 10.07
C VAL A 687 35.34 -55.15 9.75
N ALA A 688 34.99 -55.89 8.70
CA ALA A 688 33.69 -56.07 8.07
C ALA A 688 32.64 -56.80 8.92
N ASN A 689 31.36 -56.50 8.68
CA ASN A 689 30.38 -57.46 8.11
C ASN A 689 28.97 -56.86 8.08
N SER A 690 28.31 -57.04 6.93
CA SER A 690 26.85 -56.99 6.69
C SER A 690 26.40 -58.44 6.39
N PRO A 691 25.13 -58.72 6.05
CA PRO A 691 23.83 -58.25 6.57
C PRO A 691 22.88 -59.44 6.87
N THR A 692 21.74 -59.21 7.54
CA THR A 692 20.58 -60.10 7.35
C THR A 692 19.23 -59.38 7.49
N ILE A 693 18.39 -59.64 6.50
CA ILE A 693 16.99 -59.26 6.31
C ILE A 693 16.10 -60.34 6.99
N VAL A 694 14.88 -59.96 7.41
CA VAL A 694 13.58 -60.68 7.22
C VAL A 694 12.64 -60.59 8.44
N ALA A 695 11.55 -59.85 8.21
CA ALA A 695 10.11 -60.08 8.49
C ALA A 695 9.54 -60.38 9.89
N ASN A 696 8.54 -59.55 10.21
CA ASN A 696 7.19 -59.81 10.74
C ASN A 696 6.97 -60.85 11.85
N VAL A 697 6.47 -60.37 13.00
CA VAL A 697 5.35 -61.00 13.72
C VAL A 697 4.47 -59.91 14.34
N GLU A 698 3.18 -60.01 14.02
CA GLU A 698 2.02 -59.32 14.58
C GLU A 698 1.47 -60.17 15.74
N VAL A 699 1.32 -59.62 16.95
CA VAL A 699 0.37 -60.13 17.98
C VAL A 699 -0.10 -58.97 18.87
N ALA A 700 -1.41 -59.00 19.14
CA ALA A 700 -2.25 -58.04 19.84
C ALA A 700 -2.14 -58.03 21.38
N ASN A 701 -2.85 -57.03 21.95
CA ASN A 701 -3.29 -56.84 23.33
C ASN A 701 -2.19 -56.48 24.37
N ASP A 702 -2.33 -55.33 25.05
CA ASP A 702 -3.22 -55.29 26.21
C ASP A 702 -3.49 -53.86 26.71
N GLN A 703 -4.60 -53.74 27.43
CA GLN A 703 -5.12 -52.54 28.08
C GLN A 703 -4.21 -52.06 29.22
N THR A 704 -4.04 -50.75 29.40
CA THR A 704 -4.03 -50.15 30.75
C THR A 704 -4.25 -48.64 30.69
N THR A 705 -5.46 -48.24 31.08
CA THR A 705 -5.83 -46.93 31.59
C THR A 705 -5.12 -46.61 32.91
N THR A 706 -4.48 -45.46 33.01
CA THR A 706 -4.24 -44.78 34.30
C THR A 706 -4.48 -43.28 34.16
N SER A 707 -5.56 -42.87 34.80
CA SER A 707 -5.88 -41.50 35.18
C SER A 707 -4.87 -40.98 36.19
N THR A 708 -4.49 -39.70 36.08
CA THR A 708 -3.90 -38.95 37.18
C THR A 708 -4.59 -37.60 37.29
N THR A 709 -5.49 -37.55 38.27
CA THR A 709 -6.12 -36.35 38.81
C THR A 709 -5.11 -35.65 39.71
N PHE A 710 -4.87 -34.36 39.51
CA PHE A 710 -4.21 -33.50 40.49
C PHE A 710 -5.20 -32.46 40.98
N THR A 711 -5.48 -32.53 42.28
CA THR A 711 -6.24 -31.58 43.09
C THR A 711 -5.30 -30.61 43.81
N ASN A 712 -5.85 -29.43 44.15
CA ASN A 712 -5.52 -28.45 45.21
C ASN A 712 -5.28 -27.06 44.63
N ASN A 713 -6.24 -26.14 44.76
CA ASN A 713 -6.57 -25.32 45.96
C ASN A 713 -5.54 -24.22 46.20
N GLU A 714 -5.80 -23.02 45.69
CA GLU A 714 -6.32 -21.87 46.47
C GLU A 714 -7.04 -20.89 45.53
#